data_AF-A0A368BKZ2-F1
#
_entry.id   AF-A0A368BKZ2-F1
#
_cell.length_a   1.000
_cell.length_b   1.000
_cell.length_c   1.000
_cell.angle_alpha   90.00
_cell.angle_beta   90.00
_cell.angle_gamma   90.00
#
_symmetry.space_group_name_H-M   'P 1'
#
loop_
_entity.id
_entity.type
_entity.pdbx_description
1 polymer ?
#
loop_
_entity_poly.entity_id
_entity_poly.type
_entity_poly.pdbx_seq_one_letter_code
_entity_poly.pdbx_strand_id
1 'polypeptide(L)'
;MGRLCEDLRTRNGRPNKERDEKMNTIHFLSRLILFLFFPGFLSQALGQYGDWKHAGSMYLVTDSAGADLPASAVLKNFPVLVRLNKDYFNFSQVKPGGKDVRFSAKGKPLDFQIERWDAERGEADIWVRIPIIRGKDQQAIKMHWGNDRVSDESNGEQVFRTAEGFSAVWHLGDNLEDATSNNLDGVNRPDRPTTNTPGMIGDAQQFGVNQILVIRPPGAKPDRRVTCMPSGNADRTMSAWVNPTSFEGRNWAQASIGGWGEPERGQKPHMGLSYFTMTGRGQPRFHLYGFDPRCASPLPRREWRHVALAVSGDMVRFYVNGVLEKTINNNGDLVSKLGTLKTPVSTPVDLGDHGNGRGPFNGALDEVRFESVARSRNWLKLCFENQKPLQSLVGPLVQDGDDFSVSEANLVMKENASITLSAKAGGARKVYWVLQDGDKEEILSVDRFKHTFEAGRVAKDTSVALQLRAVFASGLKTQTIPIVVQERVPDPVYMLRVPKTWNGRDELVISPSISNLAEMKSTGAGELNYSWKLSGMATISKPGDGKLVLKRAQNSGDLTIELALDNGGAVVSRSARIAVVEPEKSRWVKRGPSAEEKPVDHQFFARDDSGHGTLYCRGTLKESADSVFLRLYAGETLLDTQDQKIAEDNKYVLSVNLQAGLIAYRTEFGIKRGKGETILDRASDLVCGDVFVIQGQSNAEAWTDERVVHPYRSPWLRSFGTPSTNKDRARDAVWGNALSFNGGQNHHHFQIGYWGVELGKMLIEKHKVPICIINGAQGGTRIDQHQRNEVDPTDVTTIYGRLLWRLRQAKLTHGVRAVLWHQGENDQGESGATGSFGWVNYEDYFIRMSASWKQDYPNIKHYYTHQIWPGACGSRSVENDRLRERQRQLPGQFSNMSVMSTLGIRPGGGCHFFATGYAAMARQLFPLVNKYNYGVESKVTVTAPNLQSVSYTSARKDEITLVFDQDVTWDDEVALRFRLDDDSAELNSIGGTGKIITLKLAKPSTAKNLSYVKGGKWRQEDAIIWGSNGIAALTFCEVPIRLPKS
;
A
#
# COMPACT_ATOMS: atom_id res chain seq x y z
N MET A 1 -23.67 13.90 -56.62
CA MET A 1 -25.15 13.76 -56.59
C MET A 1 -25.63 13.97 -55.15
N GLY A 2 -26.84 14.43 -54.82
CA GLY A 2 -27.90 14.97 -55.69
C GLY A 2 -29.30 14.93 -55.03
N ARG A 3 -29.83 16.12 -54.70
CA ARG A 3 -31.23 16.63 -54.84
C ARG A 3 -32.43 15.95 -54.12
N LEU A 4 -33.55 16.69 -54.13
CA LEU A 4 -34.88 16.48 -53.49
C LEU A 4 -34.89 16.92 -52.01
N CYS A 5 -35.53 18.01 -51.56
CA CYS A 5 -36.63 18.88 -52.02
C CYS A 5 -38.06 18.31 -51.97
N GLU A 6 -38.96 19.12 -51.37
CA GLU A 6 -40.41 19.26 -51.62
C GLU A 6 -41.34 18.09 -51.18
N ASP A 7 -42.61 18.29 -50.74
CA ASP A 7 -43.39 19.55 -50.62
C ASP A 7 -44.51 19.59 -49.53
N LEU A 8 -45.01 20.82 -49.33
CA LEU A 8 -46.24 21.34 -48.69
C LEU A 8 -47.44 20.42 -48.36
N ARG A 9 -48.18 20.81 -47.31
CA ARG A 9 -49.67 20.95 -47.39
C ARG A 9 -50.28 22.02 -46.46
N THR A 10 -51.29 22.71 -47.00
CA THR A 10 -52.11 23.82 -46.47
C THR A 10 -53.26 23.34 -45.51
N ARG A 11 -54.12 24.12 -44.83
CA ARG A 11 -54.56 25.56 -44.86
C ARG A 11 -55.39 25.91 -43.58
N ASN A 12 -55.72 27.21 -43.40
CA ASN A 12 -56.82 27.91 -42.65
C ASN A 12 -57.88 27.12 -41.81
N GLY A 13 -58.53 27.64 -40.75
CA GLY A 13 -58.45 28.92 -40.01
C GLY A 13 -59.77 29.28 -39.22
N ARG A 14 -59.69 30.19 -38.21
CA ARG A 14 -60.69 31.14 -37.55
C ARG A 14 -62.24 30.87 -37.53
N PRO A 15 -63.06 31.51 -36.65
CA PRO A 15 -62.83 32.18 -35.33
C PRO A 15 -63.98 32.03 -34.25
N ASN A 16 -63.80 32.68 -33.09
CA ASN A 16 -64.77 33.32 -32.14
C ASN A 16 -66.14 32.70 -31.74
N LYS A 17 -66.43 32.76 -30.42
CA LYS A 17 -67.60 33.52 -29.88
C LYS A 17 -67.50 33.84 -28.37
N GLU A 18 -68.23 34.89 -27.94
CA GLU A 18 -68.36 35.39 -26.56
C GLU A 18 -69.81 35.22 -26.03
N ARG A 19 -69.97 35.24 -24.70
CA ARG A 19 -71.06 35.81 -23.84
C ARG A 19 -71.00 35.13 -22.45
N ASP A 20 -71.06 35.83 -21.32
CA ASP A 20 -72.15 36.65 -20.72
C ASP A 20 -73.37 35.79 -20.30
N GLU A 21 -74.03 35.96 -19.14
CA GLU A 21 -74.08 37.09 -18.20
C GLU A 21 -74.64 36.69 -16.80
N LYS A 22 -74.65 37.64 -15.83
CA LYS A 22 -75.41 37.74 -14.55
C LYS A 22 -74.94 36.92 -13.33
N MET A 23 -74.78 37.41 -12.08
CA MET A 23 -75.07 38.67 -11.33
C MET A 23 -76.27 38.64 -10.35
N ASN A 24 -75.98 38.82 -9.05
CA ASN A 24 -76.71 39.59 -8.00
C ASN A 24 -75.72 39.75 -6.79
N THR A 25 -75.48 40.86 -6.06
CA THR A 25 -76.28 41.96 -5.44
C THR A 25 -77.00 41.53 -4.13
N ILE A 26 -77.04 42.27 -3.00
CA ILE A 26 -76.46 43.58 -2.58
C ILE A 26 -76.53 43.79 -1.02
N HIS A 27 -76.02 44.93 -0.48
CA HIS A 27 -76.19 45.52 0.91
C HIS A 27 -75.27 45.04 2.07
N PHE A 28 -75.03 45.83 3.15
CA PHE A 28 -74.72 47.28 3.30
C PHE A 28 -74.12 47.60 4.71
N LEU A 29 -73.76 48.87 4.96
CA LEU A 29 -73.11 49.45 6.16
C LEU A 29 -73.58 48.99 7.56
N SER A 30 -72.64 49.01 8.54
CA SER A 30 -72.69 49.96 9.68
C SER A 30 -71.39 50.01 10.52
N ARG A 31 -71.12 51.17 11.14
CA ARG A 31 -70.14 51.35 12.23
C ARG A 31 -70.87 51.25 13.57
N LEU A 32 -70.20 50.74 14.61
CA LEU A 32 -70.44 51.20 15.97
C LEU A 32 -69.13 51.21 16.78
N ILE A 33 -68.94 52.26 17.58
CA ILE A 33 -67.86 52.37 18.56
C ILE A 33 -68.49 52.13 19.93
N LEU A 34 -67.89 51.26 20.75
CA LEU A 34 -68.14 51.27 22.18
C LEU A 34 -66.84 51.00 22.96
N PHE A 35 -66.35 52.03 23.65
CA PHE A 35 -65.29 51.90 24.64
C PHE A 35 -65.90 51.37 25.95
N LEU A 36 -65.39 50.27 26.48
CA LEU A 36 -65.51 49.92 27.90
C LEU A 36 -64.20 49.32 28.40
N PHE A 37 -63.71 49.82 29.53
CA PHE A 37 -62.48 49.37 30.19
C PHE A 37 -62.71 48.07 30.96
N PHE A 38 -61.77 47.13 30.88
CA PHE A 38 -61.33 46.29 32.01
C PHE A 38 -59.79 46.19 31.98
N PRO A 39 -59.11 45.93 33.11
CA PRO A 39 -57.69 46.25 33.29
C PRO A 39 -56.75 45.20 32.70
N GLY A 40 -55.50 45.61 32.47
CA GLY A 40 -54.50 44.78 31.81
C GLY A 40 -53.98 43.62 32.66
N PHE A 41 -53.74 42.49 32.00
CA PHE A 41 -52.81 41.46 32.46
C PHE A 41 -51.65 41.34 31.47
N LEU A 42 -50.42 41.37 31.97
CA LEU A 42 -49.21 41.04 31.23
C LEU A 42 -49.17 39.53 31.00
N SER A 43 -49.68 39.07 29.85
CA SER A 43 -49.46 37.68 29.42
C SER A 43 -48.04 37.54 28.87
N GLN A 44 -47.17 36.88 29.63
CA GLN A 44 -45.82 36.54 29.18
C GLN A 44 -45.85 35.44 28.12
N ALA A 45 -44.84 35.41 27.24
CA ALA A 45 -44.72 34.41 26.17
C ALA A 45 -44.28 33.02 26.70
N LEU A 46 -45.18 32.34 27.41
CA LEU A 46 -45.14 30.90 27.69
C LEU A 46 -46.05 30.19 26.67
N GLY A 47 -45.60 29.10 26.05
CA GLY A 47 -46.51 28.34 25.16
C GLY A 47 -45.94 27.22 24.26
N GLN A 48 -44.67 27.27 23.81
CA GLN A 48 -44.18 26.23 22.86
C GLN A 48 -43.58 24.98 23.52
N TYR A 49 -42.97 25.11 24.70
CA TYR A 49 -42.30 24.01 25.42
C TYR A 49 -42.89 23.78 26.82
N GLY A 50 -44.15 24.16 27.05
CA GLY A 50 -44.80 24.06 28.36
C GLY A 50 -45.06 22.62 28.83
N ASP A 51 -45.43 21.73 27.90
CA ASP A 51 -45.76 20.32 28.19
C ASP A 51 -44.54 19.38 28.31
N TRP A 52 -43.32 19.94 28.36
CA TRP A 52 -42.08 19.18 28.35
C TRP A 52 -41.56 18.97 29.78
N LYS A 53 -41.51 17.71 30.23
CA LYS A 53 -41.19 17.35 31.63
C LYS A 53 -39.78 17.78 32.05
N HIS A 54 -38.85 17.84 31.10
CA HIS A 54 -37.45 18.15 31.35
C HIS A 54 -36.91 19.09 30.27
N ALA A 55 -36.04 20.02 30.67
CA ALA A 55 -35.25 20.83 29.75
C ALA A 55 -33.93 21.27 30.39
N GLY A 56 -32.86 21.26 29.60
CA GLY A 56 -31.49 21.55 30.06
C GLY A 56 -30.72 22.36 29.02
N SER A 57 -29.70 23.08 29.46
CA SER A 57 -28.90 23.95 28.58
C SER A 57 -27.57 23.28 28.24
N MET A 58 -27.11 23.44 27.00
CA MET A 58 -25.75 23.14 26.54
C MET A 58 -25.15 24.43 25.96
N TYR A 59 -23.83 24.55 25.95
CA TYR A 59 -23.15 25.74 25.46
C TYR A 59 -22.22 25.41 24.29
N LEU A 60 -22.19 26.31 23.31
CA LEU A 60 -21.22 26.34 22.22
C LEU A 60 -20.10 27.30 22.62
N VAL A 61 -18.95 26.76 23.04
CA VAL A 61 -17.79 27.51 23.52
C VAL A 61 -16.81 27.70 22.37
N THR A 62 -16.66 28.94 21.90
CA THR A 62 -15.80 29.30 20.76
C THR A 62 -14.68 30.28 21.13
N ASP A 63 -14.53 30.55 22.43
CA ASP A 63 -13.35 31.18 22.99
C ASP A 63 -12.17 30.20 23.16
N SER A 64 -11.09 30.67 23.77
CA SER A 64 -9.84 29.92 23.97
C SER A 64 -9.94 28.79 25.01
N ALA A 65 -11.07 28.63 25.70
CA ALA A 65 -11.38 27.46 26.53
C ALA A 65 -12.29 26.45 25.82
N GLY A 66 -12.50 26.61 24.50
CA GLY A 66 -13.25 25.70 23.65
C GLY A 66 -12.67 25.62 22.23
N ALA A 67 -13.51 25.77 21.20
CA ALA A 67 -13.13 25.57 19.80
C ALA A 67 -12.22 26.67 19.21
N ASP A 68 -11.85 27.70 19.99
CA ASP A 68 -10.99 28.84 19.65
C ASP A 68 -11.16 29.37 18.21
N LEU A 69 -12.27 30.06 17.99
CA LEU A 69 -12.52 30.83 16.77
C LEU A 69 -12.17 32.32 17.03
N PRO A 70 -11.60 33.02 16.03
CA PRO A 70 -11.31 34.45 16.17
C PRO A 70 -12.62 35.26 16.30
N ALA A 71 -12.60 36.40 16.99
CA ALA A 71 -13.79 37.21 17.25
C ALA A 71 -14.50 37.73 15.97
N SER A 72 -13.81 37.77 14.83
CA SER A 72 -14.36 38.08 13.52
C SER A 72 -15.09 36.91 12.84
N ALA A 73 -15.05 35.70 13.40
CA ALA A 73 -15.75 34.55 12.86
C ALA A 73 -17.26 34.66 13.12
N VAL A 74 -18.04 34.66 12.03
CA VAL A 74 -19.50 34.48 12.07
C VAL A 74 -19.85 33.39 11.05
N LEU A 75 -20.21 32.21 11.55
CA LEU A 75 -20.70 31.09 10.75
C LEU A 75 -22.23 31.07 10.81
N LYS A 76 -22.89 30.80 9.68
CA LYS A 76 -24.35 30.75 9.57
C LYS A 76 -24.81 29.33 9.27
N ASN A 77 -25.96 28.93 9.80
CA ASN A 77 -26.62 27.65 9.50
C ASN A 77 -25.68 26.42 9.63
N PHE A 78 -24.80 26.43 10.63
CA PHE A 78 -23.79 25.39 10.82
C PHE A 78 -24.41 24.16 11.52
N PRO A 79 -24.26 22.93 10.97
CA PRO A 79 -24.69 21.70 11.64
C PRO A 79 -23.70 21.33 12.75
N VAL A 80 -24.08 21.58 14.00
CA VAL A 80 -23.30 21.18 15.19
C VAL A 80 -23.65 19.76 15.58
N LEU A 81 -22.65 18.90 15.71
CA LEU A 81 -22.77 17.63 16.38
C LEU A 81 -22.88 17.84 17.90
N VAL A 82 -24.03 17.51 18.46
CA VAL A 82 -24.25 17.37 19.90
C VAL A 82 -24.08 15.89 20.25
N ARG A 83 -23.28 15.61 21.28
CA ARG A 83 -23.17 14.26 21.86
C ARG A 83 -23.83 14.25 23.24
N LEU A 84 -24.50 13.16 23.58
CA LEU A 84 -25.09 12.93 24.90
C LEU A 84 -24.44 11.72 25.56
N ASN A 85 -24.28 11.75 26.89
CA ASN A 85 -23.75 10.62 27.65
C ASN A 85 -24.42 10.46 29.03
N LYS A 86 -24.53 9.21 29.49
CA LYS A 86 -25.09 8.81 30.79
C LYS A 86 -24.45 9.45 32.04
N ASP A 87 -23.25 10.02 31.93
CA ASP A 87 -22.62 10.83 32.99
C ASP A 87 -23.45 12.07 33.38
N TYR A 88 -24.26 12.61 32.47
CA TYR A 88 -25.08 13.81 32.68
C TYR A 88 -26.49 13.74 32.07
N PHE A 89 -26.85 12.67 31.36
CA PHE A 89 -28.14 12.53 30.70
C PHE A 89 -28.80 11.18 30.98
N ASN A 90 -30.03 11.18 31.53
CA ASN A 90 -30.76 9.94 31.79
C ASN A 90 -31.60 9.52 30.57
N PHE A 91 -31.08 8.57 29.79
CA PHE A 91 -31.77 7.97 28.64
C PHE A 91 -33.12 7.32 28.99
N SER A 92 -33.40 6.98 30.26
CA SER A 92 -34.70 6.42 30.69
C SER A 92 -35.83 7.45 30.74
N GLN A 93 -35.55 8.74 30.51
CA GLN A 93 -36.54 9.83 30.51
C GLN A 93 -37.10 10.15 29.12
N VAL A 94 -36.76 9.36 28.10
CA VAL A 94 -37.05 9.65 26.68
C VAL A 94 -37.59 8.39 25.99
N LYS A 95 -38.45 8.57 24.99
CA LYS A 95 -38.98 7.49 24.14
C LYS A 95 -37.83 6.80 23.38
N PRO A 96 -37.94 5.47 23.10
CA PRO A 96 -36.94 4.74 22.34
C PRO A 96 -36.58 5.41 21.00
N GLY A 97 -35.28 5.65 20.79
CA GLY A 97 -34.74 6.34 19.63
C GLY A 97 -34.72 7.88 19.72
N GLY A 98 -34.99 8.48 20.89
CA GLY A 98 -34.86 9.92 21.10
C GLY A 98 -36.02 10.77 20.55
N LYS A 99 -37.16 10.15 20.24
CA LYS A 99 -38.24 10.74 19.42
C LYS A 99 -38.89 11.98 20.03
N ASP A 100 -38.94 12.06 21.36
CA ASP A 100 -39.30 13.24 22.13
C ASP A 100 -38.06 13.95 22.69
N VAL A 101 -37.12 14.29 21.81
CA VAL A 101 -36.09 15.32 22.02
C VAL A 101 -36.38 16.50 21.10
N ARG A 102 -36.23 17.74 21.59
CA ARG A 102 -36.24 18.95 20.76
C ARG A 102 -35.13 19.90 21.17
N PHE A 103 -34.67 20.73 20.23
CA PHE A 103 -33.68 21.77 20.46
C PHE A 103 -34.27 23.16 20.21
N SER A 104 -33.85 24.15 20.99
CA SER A 104 -34.20 25.55 20.78
C SER A 104 -33.07 26.52 21.13
N ALA A 105 -33.03 27.68 20.46
CA ALA A 105 -32.14 28.79 20.79
C ALA A 105 -32.96 30.08 20.97
N LYS A 106 -32.78 30.76 22.10
CA LYS A 106 -33.56 31.95 22.49
C LYS A 106 -35.09 31.75 22.33
N GLY A 107 -35.55 30.55 22.70
CA GLY A 107 -36.96 30.14 22.63
C GLY A 107 -37.45 29.64 21.25
N LYS A 108 -36.69 29.84 20.17
CA LYS A 108 -37.07 29.38 18.82
C LYS A 108 -36.58 27.95 18.54
N PRO A 109 -37.38 27.06 17.91
CA PRO A 109 -36.94 25.72 17.52
C PRO A 109 -35.67 25.72 16.64
N LEU A 110 -34.94 24.62 16.69
CA LEU A 110 -33.81 24.30 15.82
C LEU A 110 -34.07 22.96 15.12
N ASP A 111 -33.76 22.89 13.82
CA ASP A 111 -33.79 21.63 13.08
C ASP A 111 -32.68 20.70 13.61
N PHE A 112 -32.98 19.40 13.71
CA PHE A 112 -32.04 18.40 14.19
C PHE A 112 -32.22 17.06 13.48
N GLN A 113 -31.17 16.23 13.53
CA GLN A 113 -31.16 14.85 13.03
C GLN A 113 -30.43 13.98 14.05
N ILE A 114 -31.08 12.94 14.53
CA ILE A 114 -30.45 11.90 15.34
C ILE A 114 -29.73 10.95 14.37
N GLU A 115 -28.41 10.84 14.48
CA GLU A 115 -27.59 9.91 13.70
C GLU A 115 -27.47 8.56 14.42
N ARG A 116 -27.16 8.59 15.72
CA ARG A 116 -27.06 7.41 16.58
C ARG A 116 -27.76 7.65 17.93
N TRP A 117 -28.46 6.64 18.42
CA TRP A 117 -29.08 6.62 19.74
C TRP A 117 -28.91 5.25 20.40
N ASP A 118 -27.87 5.08 21.20
CA ASP A 118 -27.56 3.84 21.92
C ASP A 118 -27.84 4.04 23.42
N ALA A 119 -29.07 3.70 23.83
CA ALA A 119 -29.48 3.81 25.23
C ALA A 119 -28.86 2.75 26.16
N GLU A 120 -28.28 1.68 25.62
CA GLU A 120 -27.67 0.59 26.40
C GLU A 120 -26.23 0.95 26.79
N ARG A 121 -25.44 1.46 25.85
CA ARG A 121 -24.16 2.13 26.13
C ARG A 121 -24.38 3.46 26.85
N GLY A 122 -25.52 4.11 26.60
CA GLY A 122 -25.89 5.41 27.15
C GLY A 122 -25.17 6.54 26.45
N GLU A 123 -25.16 6.51 25.11
CA GLU A 123 -24.50 7.48 24.21
C GLU A 123 -25.41 7.81 23.01
N ALA A 124 -25.39 9.05 22.54
CA ALA A 124 -26.10 9.46 21.32
C ALA A 124 -25.38 10.60 20.60
N ASP A 125 -25.53 10.63 19.27
CA ASP A 125 -24.90 11.57 18.34
C ASP A 125 -26.01 12.23 17.51
N ILE A 126 -26.13 13.56 17.61
CA ILE A 126 -27.27 14.34 17.09
C ILE A 126 -26.76 15.61 16.41
N TRP A 127 -27.05 15.78 15.13
CA TRP A 127 -26.78 17.05 14.44
C TRP A 127 -27.87 18.07 14.73
N VAL A 128 -27.49 19.32 15.02
CA VAL A 128 -28.42 20.44 15.28
C VAL A 128 -27.99 21.64 14.46
N ARG A 129 -28.89 22.20 13.64
CA ARG A 129 -28.56 23.30 12.73
C ARG A 129 -28.61 24.65 13.46
N ILE A 130 -27.45 25.22 13.75
CA ILE A 130 -27.32 26.47 14.50
C ILE A 130 -27.35 27.68 13.54
N PRO A 131 -28.34 28.60 13.63
CA PRO A 131 -28.49 29.68 12.66
C PRO A 131 -27.31 30.66 12.59
N ILE A 132 -26.67 30.96 13.74
CA ILE A 132 -25.46 31.78 13.82
C ILE A 132 -24.55 31.29 14.96
N ILE A 133 -23.28 31.01 14.65
CA ILE A 133 -22.18 30.81 15.61
C ILE A 133 -21.20 31.97 15.47
N ARG A 134 -20.78 32.57 16.59
CA ARG A 134 -19.72 33.59 16.68
C ARG A 134 -18.44 32.98 17.23
N GLY A 135 -17.28 33.57 16.93
CA GLY A 135 -16.03 33.29 17.63
C GLY A 135 -15.86 34.13 18.89
N LYS A 136 -15.08 33.62 19.86
CA LYS A 136 -14.94 34.21 21.21
C LYS A 136 -16.28 34.46 21.93
N ASP A 137 -17.22 33.51 21.81
CA ASP A 137 -18.57 33.56 22.40
C ASP A 137 -18.86 32.24 23.16
N GLN A 138 -19.86 32.26 24.05
CA GLN A 138 -20.37 31.09 24.78
C GLN A 138 -21.90 31.03 24.61
N GLN A 139 -22.34 30.49 23.47
CA GLN A 139 -23.74 30.54 23.06
C GLN A 139 -24.55 29.38 23.63
N ALA A 140 -25.59 29.68 24.42
CA ALA A 140 -26.51 28.67 24.95
C ALA A 140 -27.49 28.13 23.87
N ILE A 141 -27.61 26.81 23.81
CA ILE A 141 -28.73 26.07 23.21
C ILE A 141 -29.50 25.33 24.33
N LYS A 142 -30.79 25.12 24.17
CA LYS A 142 -31.62 24.37 25.13
C LYS A 142 -32.20 23.12 24.47
N MET A 143 -32.04 21.99 25.16
CA MET A 143 -32.67 20.72 24.83
C MET A 143 -33.89 20.52 25.73
N HIS A 144 -34.94 19.91 25.20
CA HIS A 144 -36.19 19.57 25.92
C HIS A 144 -36.49 18.09 25.67
N TRP A 145 -36.96 17.37 26.69
CA TRP A 145 -37.33 15.94 26.58
C TRP A 145 -38.46 15.50 27.53
N GLY A 146 -38.95 14.27 27.34
CA GLY A 146 -39.94 13.63 28.21
C GLY A 146 -41.41 13.87 27.85
N ASN A 147 -41.70 14.37 26.64
CA ASN A 147 -43.06 14.58 26.16
C ASN A 147 -43.57 13.35 25.40
N ASP A 148 -44.27 12.46 26.12
CA ASP A 148 -44.79 11.20 25.57
C ASP A 148 -45.75 11.37 24.38
N ARG A 149 -46.32 12.56 24.18
CA ARG A 149 -47.38 12.82 23.17
C ARG A 149 -46.87 13.15 21.77
N VAL A 150 -45.60 13.53 21.60
CA VAL A 150 -45.08 13.97 20.28
C VAL A 150 -44.63 12.81 19.39
N SER A 151 -44.66 13.04 18.07
CA SER A 151 -43.98 12.20 17.08
C SER A 151 -42.47 12.43 17.10
N ASP A 152 -41.75 11.66 16.30
CA ASP A 152 -40.38 12.01 15.90
C ASP A 152 -40.39 13.30 15.04
N GLU A 153 -39.27 14.03 15.04
CA GLU A 153 -38.99 15.22 14.21
C GLU A 153 -37.53 15.22 13.68
N SER A 154 -36.77 14.14 13.88
CA SER A 154 -35.44 13.96 13.30
C SER A 154 -35.48 14.08 11.78
N ASN A 155 -34.77 15.04 11.20
CA ASN A 155 -34.80 15.34 9.76
C ASN A 155 -33.45 15.88 9.25
N GLY A 156 -32.74 15.05 8.47
CA GLY A 156 -31.47 15.43 7.86
C GLY A 156 -31.57 16.57 6.85
N GLU A 157 -32.60 16.57 5.97
CA GLU A 157 -32.75 17.59 4.92
C GLU A 157 -32.84 19.01 5.48
N GLN A 158 -33.50 19.17 6.64
CA GLN A 158 -33.62 20.46 7.33
C GLN A 158 -32.35 20.86 8.09
N VAL A 159 -31.41 19.93 8.33
CA VAL A 159 -30.08 20.20 8.88
C VAL A 159 -29.07 20.49 7.76
N PHE A 160 -28.92 19.57 6.81
CA PHE A 160 -27.98 19.62 5.68
C PHE A 160 -28.65 20.20 4.43
N ARG A 161 -29.19 21.42 4.58
CA ARG A 161 -30.01 22.09 3.56
C ARG A 161 -29.23 22.33 2.26
N THR A 162 -29.76 21.86 1.15
CA THR A 162 -29.20 22.08 -0.19
C THR A 162 -29.05 23.57 -0.54
N ALA A 163 -29.98 24.41 -0.08
CA ALA A 163 -29.91 25.87 -0.19
C ALA A 163 -28.74 26.54 0.57
N GLU A 164 -28.14 25.85 1.55
CA GLU A 164 -26.96 26.32 2.31
C GLU A 164 -25.65 25.74 1.75
N GLY A 165 -25.71 25.11 0.57
CA GLY A 165 -24.57 24.62 -0.19
C GLY A 165 -24.21 23.15 0.03
N PHE A 166 -25.02 22.35 0.74
CA PHE A 166 -24.80 20.90 0.85
C PHE A 166 -25.30 20.19 -0.42
N SER A 167 -24.41 19.57 -1.20
CA SER A 167 -24.79 18.79 -2.40
C SER A 167 -25.02 17.31 -2.09
N ALA A 168 -24.34 16.75 -1.08
CA ALA A 168 -24.63 15.45 -0.47
C ALA A 168 -23.90 15.31 0.88
N VAL A 169 -24.46 14.54 1.81
CA VAL A 169 -23.88 14.22 3.12
C VAL A 169 -24.17 12.76 3.46
N TRP A 170 -23.13 11.95 3.61
CA TRP A 170 -23.22 10.54 3.99
C TRP A 170 -22.49 10.28 5.30
N HIS A 171 -23.22 9.88 6.34
CA HIS A 171 -22.65 9.46 7.62
C HIS A 171 -21.94 8.09 7.51
N LEU A 172 -22.42 7.21 6.62
CA LEU A 172 -21.82 5.89 6.29
C LEU A 172 -21.90 4.81 7.39
N GLY A 173 -22.82 4.90 8.35
CA GLY A 173 -23.16 3.79 9.25
C GLY A 173 -23.91 2.65 8.55
N ASP A 174 -24.72 1.88 9.30
CA ASP A 174 -25.62 0.87 8.70
C ASP A 174 -26.61 1.47 7.69
N ASN A 175 -26.91 2.77 7.80
CA ASN A 175 -27.65 3.52 6.78
C ASN A 175 -26.69 4.22 5.79
N LEU A 176 -27.01 4.12 4.50
CA LEU A 176 -26.23 4.63 3.37
C LEU A 176 -26.94 5.76 2.61
N GLU A 177 -28.10 6.21 3.10
CA GLU A 177 -28.87 7.36 2.58
C GLU A 177 -28.06 8.66 2.59
N ASP A 178 -28.40 9.58 1.69
CA ASP A 178 -27.91 10.97 1.69
C ASP A 178 -28.79 11.82 2.62
N ALA A 179 -28.19 12.49 3.61
CA ALA A 179 -28.91 13.36 4.54
C ALA A 179 -29.39 14.68 3.91
N THR A 180 -29.09 14.97 2.62
CA THR A 180 -29.62 16.13 1.91
C THR A 180 -30.87 15.81 1.08
N SER A 181 -31.67 16.83 0.77
CA SER A 181 -32.86 16.67 -0.08
C SER A 181 -32.57 16.30 -1.55
N ASN A 182 -31.31 16.09 -1.93
CA ASN A 182 -30.97 15.50 -3.23
C ASN A 182 -31.14 13.97 -3.23
N ASN A 183 -31.22 13.33 -2.05
CA ASN A 183 -31.40 11.89 -1.88
C ASN A 183 -30.40 11.09 -2.74
N LEU A 184 -29.11 11.45 -2.71
CA LEU A 184 -28.06 10.75 -3.45
C LEU A 184 -27.58 9.47 -2.72
N ASP A 185 -28.47 8.50 -2.57
CA ASP A 185 -28.23 7.34 -1.71
C ASP A 185 -27.10 6.43 -2.20
N GLY A 186 -26.34 5.89 -1.26
CA GLY A 186 -25.27 4.93 -1.48
C GLY A 186 -25.78 3.51 -1.65
N VAL A 187 -25.55 2.91 -2.82
CA VAL A 187 -25.94 1.53 -3.11
C VAL A 187 -24.71 0.63 -3.26
N ASN A 188 -24.65 -0.40 -2.43
CA ASN A 188 -23.61 -1.41 -2.47
C ASN A 188 -23.70 -2.34 -3.69
N ARG A 189 -22.54 -2.80 -4.19
CA ARG A 189 -22.50 -3.79 -5.28
C ARG A 189 -22.71 -5.20 -4.71
N PRO A 190 -23.66 -6.02 -5.22
CA PRO A 190 -23.97 -7.32 -4.62
C PRO A 190 -22.81 -8.32 -4.54
N ASP A 191 -21.81 -8.22 -5.43
CA ASP A 191 -20.62 -9.09 -5.39
C ASP A 191 -19.54 -8.61 -4.41
N ARG A 192 -19.55 -7.33 -4.03
CA ARG A 192 -18.51 -6.65 -3.23
C ARG A 192 -19.11 -5.48 -2.42
N PRO A 193 -19.98 -5.75 -1.43
CA PRO A 193 -20.48 -4.71 -0.53
C PRO A 193 -19.35 -4.17 0.37
N THR A 194 -19.42 -2.90 0.76
CA THR A 194 -18.73 -2.37 1.95
C THR A 194 -19.25 -3.05 3.22
N THR A 195 -18.56 -2.88 4.33
CA THR A 195 -18.99 -3.41 5.64
C THR A 195 -18.98 -2.32 6.70
N ASN A 196 -20.01 -2.27 7.54
CA ASN A 196 -20.07 -1.34 8.68
C ASN A 196 -18.89 -1.60 9.65
N THR A 197 -18.35 -0.53 10.25
CA THR A 197 -17.21 -0.52 11.18
C THR A 197 -17.29 0.69 12.11
N PRO A 198 -16.71 0.69 13.32
CA PRO A 198 -16.75 1.88 14.19
C PRO A 198 -16.15 3.14 13.53
N GLY A 199 -16.89 4.24 13.60
CA GLY A 199 -16.53 5.54 13.02
C GLY A 199 -15.81 6.49 14.00
N MET A 200 -15.79 7.76 13.60
CA MET A 200 -15.40 8.93 14.41
C MET A 200 -16.62 9.65 14.99
N ILE A 201 -17.77 9.55 14.32
CA ILE A 201 -19.05 10.07 14.77
C ILE A 201 -19.93 8.89 15.18
N GLY A 202 -20.85 8.43 14.33
CA GLY A 202 -21.57 7.18 14.47
C GLY A 202 -20.71 5.96 14.14
N ASP A 203 -21.22 5.15 13.22
CA ASP A 203 -20.48 4.08 12.56
C ASP A 203 -20.14 4.49 11.11
N ALA A 204 -19.28 3.73 10.44
CA ALA A 204 -18.61 4.11 9.21
C ALA A 204 -18.52 2.92 8.22
N GLN A 205 -18.27 3.19 6.93
CA GLN A 205 -18.08 2.12 5.95
C GLN A 205 -16.61 1.79 5.74
N GLN A 206 -16.26 0.51 5.90
CA GLN A 206 -14.97 -0.05 5.49
C GLN A 206 -14.98 -0.41 3.99
N PHE A 207 -14.01 0.16 3.28
CA PHE A 207 -13.71 -0.09 1.87
C PHE A 207 -12.40 -0.88 1.72
N GLY A 208 -12.13 -1.34 0.51
CA GLY A 208 -11.00 -2.19 0.16
C GLY A 208 -10.79 -2.23 -1.36
N VAL A 209 -9.71 -2.87 -1.79
CA VAL A 209 -9.14 -2.79 -3.15
C VAL A 209 -10.00 -3.30 -4.33
N ASN A 210 -11.30 -3.54 -4.11
CA ASN A 210 -12.33 -3.76 -5.13
C ASN A 210 -13.75 -3.28 -4.71
N GLN A 211 -13.94 -2.65 -3.54
CA GLN A 211 -15.24 -2.17 -3.06
C GLN A 211 -15.49 -0.72 -3.51
N ILE A 212 -16.76 -0.37 -3.72
CA ILE A 212 -17.20 0.95 -4.22
C ILE A 212 -18.68 1.13 -3.88
N LEU A 213 -19.03 2.30 -3.37
CA LEU A 213 -20.42 2.68 -3.10
C LEU A 213 -20.94 3.48 -4.29
N VAL A 214 -21.96 2.93 -4.98
CA VAL A 214 -22.54 3.54 -6.17
C VAL A 214 -23.62 4.52 -5.75
N ILE A 215 -23.39 5.81 -6.00
CA ILE A 215 -24.30 6.88 -5.62
C ILE A 215 -25.39 7.07 -6.68
N ARG A 216 -26.66 7.16 -6.29
CA ARG A 216 -27.79 7.46 -7.20
C ARG A 216 -29.08 7.86 -6.47
N PRO A 217 -29.98 8.65 -7.11
CA PRO A 217 -31.31 8.90 -6.57
C PRO A 217 -32.20 7.65 -6.43
N PRO A 218 -33.16 7.63 -5.49
CA PRO A 218 -34.24 6.65 -5.40
C PRO A 218 -34.90 6.36 -6.75
N GLY A 219 -35.12 5.07 -7.05
CA GLY A 219 -35.79 4.63 -8.27
C GLY A 219 -35.03 4.88 -9.59
N ALA A 220 -33.81 5.45 -9.55
CA ALA A 220 -33.06 5.78 -10.75
C ALA A 220 -32.71 4.54 -11.60
N LYS A 221 -32.81 4.71 -12.92
CA LYS A 221 -32.40 3.74 -13.93
C LYS A 221 -30.86 3.55 -13.95
N PRO A 222 -30.31 2.61 -14.75
CA PRO A 222 -28.88 2.33 -14.76
C PRO A 222 -27.95 3.47 -15.24
N ASP A 223 -28.49 4.64 -15.59
CA ASP A 223 -27.76 5.81 -16.06
C ASP A 223 -27.07 6.61 -14.93
N ARG A 224 -27.55 6.55 -13.67
CA ARG A 224 -26.84 7.01 -12.45
C ARG A 224 -26.37 8.49 -12.43
N ARG A 225 -26.94 9.37 -13.25
CA ARG A 225 -26.46 10.75 -13.41
C ARG A 225 -27.25 11.76 -12.57
N VAL A 226 -26.53 12.68 -11.94
CA VAL A 226 -27.08 13.75 -11.10
C VAL A 226 -26.76 15.12 -11.70
N THR A 227 -27.58 16.13 -11.40
CA THR A 227 -27.42 17.51 -11.89
C THR A 227 -27.05 18.53 -10.79
N CYS A 228 -27.05 18.10 -9.52
CA CYS A 228 -26.81 18.94 -8.33
C CYS A 228 -25.33 19.13 -7.94
N MET A 229 -24.39 18.63 -8.76
CA MET A 229 -22.95 18.66 -8.48
C MET A 229 -22.25 19.86 -9.16
N PRO A 230 -21.31 20.56 -8.47
CA PRO A 230 -20.66 21.75 -9.02
C PRO A 230 -19.89 21.54 -10.33
N SER A 231 -20.18 22.42 -11.30
CA SER A 231 -19.63 22.42 -12.65
C SER A 231 -18.53 23.48 -12.84
N GLY A 232 -17.75 23.40 -13.92
CA GLY A 232 -16.75 24.43 -14.23
C GLY A 232 -15.75 24.67 -13.10
N ASN A 233 -15.35 25.93 -12.95
CA ASN A 233 -14.54 26.40 -11.83
C ASN A 233 -15.43 26.94 -10.67
N ALA A 234 -16.69 26.51 -10.58
CA ALA A 234 -17.57 26.93 -9.48
C ALA A 234 -17.02 26.48 -8.12
N ASP A 235 -17.22 27.32 -7.11
CA ASP A 235 -16.79 27.05 -5.74
C ASP A 235 -17.36 25.71 -5.23
N ARG A 236 -16.53 24.95 -4.49
CA ARG A 236 -16.91 23.65 -3.93
C ARG A 236 -16.07 23.26 -2.74
N THR A 237 -16.60 22.41 -1.88
CA THR A 237 -15.86 21.73 -0.81
C THR A 237 -16.12 20.23 -0.88
N MET A 238 -15.10 19.43 -0.59
CA MET A 238 -15.22 17.98 -0.37
C MET A 238 -14.50 17.65 0.92
N SER A 239 -15.17 17.01 1.87
CA SER A 239 -14.58 16.59 3.15
C SER A 239 -14.96 15.16 3.54
N ALA A 240 -14.14 14.52 4.34
CA ALA A 240 -14.39 13.22 4.95
C ALA A 240 -13.50 13.02 6.19
N TRP A 241 -13.95 12.20 7.13
CA TRP A 241 -13.03 11.45 7.99
C TRP A 241 -12.51 10.24 7.20
N VAL A 242 -11.20 10.01 7.25
CA VAL A 242 -10.55 8.90 6.53
C VAL A 242 -9.62 8.13 7.46
N ASN A 243 -9.66 6.79 7.37
CA ASN A 243 -8.75 5.89 8.07
C ASN A 243 -8.17 4.85 7.10
N PRO A 244 -7.12 5.20 6.33
CA PRO A 244 -6.57 4.35 5.28
C PRO A 244 -5.73 3.20 5.85
N THR A 245 -6.03 1.97 5.45
CA THR A 245 -5.23 0.77 5.76
C THR A 245 -4.09 0.58 4.75
N SER A 246 -4.28 0.96 3.48
CA SER A 246 -3.19 1.12 2.52
C SER A 246 -3.47 2.23 1.48
N PHE A 247 -2.43 2.59 0.72
CA PHE A 247 -2.47 3.59 -0.34
C PHE A 247 -2.22 2.97 -1.73
N GLU A 248 -2.35 1.65 -1.83
CA GLU A 248 -1.99 0.89 -3.02
C GLU A 248 -3.10 0.92 -4.08
N GLY A 249 -2.86 1.64 -5.17
CA GLY A 249 -3.69 1.57 -6.37
C GLY A 249 -3.10 0.72 -7.48
N ARG A 250 -3.92 0.45 -8.50
CA ARG A 250 -3.52 -0.29 -9.71
C ARG A 250 -3.15 0.65 -10.88
N ASN A 251 -3.15 1.97 -10.65
CA ASN A 251 -2.87 3.02 -11.64
C ASN A 251 -2.63 4.37 -10.93
N TRP A 252 -2.41 5.45 -11.70
CA TRP A 252 -2.21 6.84 -11.25
C TRP A 252 -3.25 7.40 -10.24
N ALA A 253 -4.42 6.78 -10.15
CA ALA A 253 -5.48 7.18 -9.22
C ALA A 253 -5.14 6.85 -7.74
N GLN A 254 -4.24 5.87 -7.52
CA GLN A 254 -3.82 5.37 -6.20
C GLN A 254 -5.02 4.97 -5.31
N ALA A 255 -5.55 5.86 -4.47
CA ALA A 255 -6.78 5.63 -3.69
C ALA A 255 -7.77 6.79 -3.81
N SER A 256 -9.07 6.52 -3.96
CA SER A 256 -10.12 7.52 -4.21
C SER A 256 -11.17 7.55 -3.10
N ILE A 257 -11.21 8.64 -2.33
CA ILE A 257 -12.25 8.87 -1.31
C ILE A 257 -13.62 8.95 -2.00
N GLY A 258 -13.71 9.76 -3.05
CA GLY A 258 -14.89 9.85 -3.91
C GLY A 258 -14.85 11.10 -4.79
N GLY A 259 -15.88 11.26 -5.63
CA GLY A 259 -16.03 12.44 -6.46
C GLY A 259 -17.08 12.30 -7.55
N TRP A 260 -17.03 13.25 -8.50
CA TRP A 260 -17.92 13.31 -9.64
C TRP A 260 -17.20 13.71 -10.93
N GLY A 261 -17.86 13.52 -12.07
CA GLY A 261 -17.27 13.73 -13.40
C GLY A 261 -17.02 12.42 -14.14
N GLU A 262 -16.87 12.52 -15.46
CA GLU A 262 -16.53 11.38 -16.32
C GLU A 262 -15.48 11.77 -17.38
N PRO A 263 -14.69 10.80 -17.89
CA PRO A 263 -13.85 11.00 -19.05
C PRO A 263 -14.60 10.66 -20.36
N GLU A 264 -14.81 11.64 -21.24
CA GLU A 264 -15.20 11.36 -22.63
C GLU A 264 -14.13 10.49 -23.31
N ARG A 265 -14.55 9.37 -23.91
CA ARG A 265 -13.63 8.42 -24.56
C ARG A 265 -13.12 8.99 -25.89
N GLY A 266 -11.92 9.58 -25.86
CA GLY A 266 -11.11 9.79 -27.06
C GLY A 266 -10.45 11.16 -27.21
N GLN A 267 -10.72 12.13 -26.34
CA GLN A 267 -10.15 13.49 -26.45
C GLN A 267 -9.27 13.90 -25.26
N LYS A 268 -8.37 14.85 -25.53
CA LYS A 268 -7.50 15.57 -24.57
C LYS A 268 -7.65 17.07 -24.85
N PRO A 269 -7.42 17.99 -23.89
CA PRO A 269 -7.24 17.82 -22.44
C PRO A 269 -8.12 18.80 -21.63
N HIS A 270 -9.45 18.62 -21.62
CA HIS A 270 -10.41 19.58 -21.03
C HIS A 270 -11.50 18.95 -20.13
N MET A 271 -11.25 17.76 -19.58
CA MET A 271 -12.30 16.94 -18.93
C MET A 271 -12.45 17.24 -17.44
N GLY A 272 -13.68 17.57 -17.03
CA GLY A 272 -14.02 17.93 -15.64
C GLY A 272 -14.23 16.71 -14.74
N LEU A 273 -13.13 16.18 -14.18
CA LEU A 273 -13.15 15.25 -13.05
C LEU A 273 -12.95 16.04 -11.74
N SER A 274 -13.89 15.96 -10.79
CA SER A 274 -13.75 16.52 -9.45
C SER A 274 -13.65 15.38 -8.44
N TYR A 275 -12.46 14.80 -8.32
CA TYR A 275 -12.22 13.64 -7.45
C TYR A 275 -11.25 13.94 -6.31
N PHE A 276 -11.67 13.60 -5.09
CA PHE A 276 -10.79 13.59 -3.92
C PHE A 276 -10.11 12.22 -3.82
N THR A 277 -8.79 12.22 -3.88
CA THR A 277 -7.94 11.03 -3.95
C THR A 277 -6.72 11.21 -3.05
N MET A 278 -5.84 10.20 -3.02
CA MET A 278 -4.60 10.23 -2.25
C MET A 278 -3.40 9.82 -3.13
N THR A 279 -2.18 10.15 -2.69
CA THR A 279 -0.92 9.60 -3.23
C THR A 279 -0.49 8.33 -2.47
N GLY A 280 0.77 7.86 -2.60
CA GLY A 280 1.14 6.47 -2.31
C GLY A 280 1.79 6.04 -0.97
N ARG A 281 2.38 6.82 -0.05
CA ARG A 281 2.50 8.24 0.30
C ARG A 281 1.28 9.00 0.80
N GLY A 282 0.05 8.57 0.56
CA GLY A 282 -1.13 9.05 1.29
C GLY A 282 -1.34 10.57 1.36
N GLN A 283 -0.77 11.40 0.48
CA GLN A 283 -1.01 12.84 0.51
C GLN A 283 -2.40 13.11 -0.09
N PRO A 284 -3.30 13.84 0.60
CA PRO A 284 -4.58 14.25 0.04
C PRO A 284 -4.39 15.02 -1.27
N ARG A 285 -5.19 14.70 -2.29
CA ARG A 285 -4.99 15.14 -3.67
C ARG A 285 -6.31 15.35 -4.39
N PHE A 286 -6.48 16.53 -4.98
CA PHE A 286 -7.61 16.82 -5.85
C PHE A 286 -7.20 16.47 -7.27
N HIS A 287 -7.87 15.51 -7.91
CA HIS A 287 -7.46 15.02 -9.21
C HIS A 287 -8.31 15.61 -10.34
N LEU A 288 -7.69 16.47 -11.15
CA LEU A 288 -8.22 17.03 -12.40
C LEU A 288 -7.35 16.56 -13.58
N TYR A 289 -7.95 16.40 -14.77
CA TYR A 289 -7.18 15.93 -15.92
C TYR A 289 -6.22 17.01 -16.44
N GLY A 290 -4.93 16.87 -16.11
CA GLY A 290 -3.88 17.85 -16.41
C GLY A 290 -3.49 18.76 -15.24
N PHE A 291 -4.17 18.65 -14.10
CA PHE A 291 -3.83 19.38 -12.87
C PHE A 291 -4.01 18.44 -11.67
N ASP A 292 -2.90 18.06 -11.03
CA ASP A 292 -2.87 17.04 -9.97
C ASP A 292 -2.36 17.63 -8.64
N PRO A 293 -2.99 18.71 -8.10
CA PRO A 293 -2.55 19.39 -6.89
C PRO A 293 -2.65 18.47 -5.66
N ARG A 294 -1.56 18.45 -4.88
CA ARG A 294 -1.37 17.60 -3.70
C ARG A 294 -1.10 18.45 -2.47
N CYS A 295 -1.66 18.03 -1.34
CA CYS A 295 -1.28 18.47 0.00
C CYS A 295 0.24 18.38 0.24
N ALA A 296 0.75 19.09 1.25
CA ALA A 296 2.16 18.97 1.64
C ALA A 296 2.38 17.65 2.38
N SER A 297 1.68 17.45 3.49
CA SER A 297 1.88 16.30 4.38
C SER A 297 1.23 15.01 3.88
N PRO A 298 1.88 13.84 4.03
CA PRO A 298 1.26 12.53 3.88
C PRO A 298 0.33 12.24 5.07
N LEU A 299 -0.77 11.53 4.86
CA LEU A 299 -1.53 10.98 5.99
C LEU A 299 -0.85 9.71 6.56
N PRO A 300 -0.95 9.47 7.87
CA PRO A 300 -0.66 8.18 8.48
C PRO A 300 -1.64 7.10 7.99
N ARG A 301 -1.29 5.83 8.25
CA ARG A 301 -2.19 4.67 8.06
C ARG A 301 -2.78 4.24 9.39
N ARG A 302 -3.96 3.61 9.35
CA ARG A 302 -4.67 3.05 10.52
C ARG A 302 -4.97 4.08 11.62
N GLU A 303 -5.01 5.35 11.26
CA GLU A 303 -5.32 6.47 12.15
C GLU A 303 -6.32 7.38 11.43
N TRP A 304 -7.36 7.82 12.14
CA TRP A 304 -8.37 8.71 11.58
C TRP A 304 -7.83 10.14 11.40
N ARG A 305 -8.17 10.75 10.26
CA ARG A 305 -7.88 12.15 9.92
C ARG A 305 -9.09 12.78 9.26
N HIS A 306 -9.47 13.99 9.69
CA HIS A 306 -10.45 14.79 8.95
C HIS A 306 -9.71 15.50 7.82
N VAL A 307 -10.09 15.23 6.58
CA VAL A 307 -9.50 15.87 5.40
C VAL A 307 -10.55 16.65 4.63
N ALA A 308 -10.16 17.81 4.12
CA ALA A 308 -11.01 18.60 3.24
C ALA A 308 -10.20 19.27 2.12
N LEU A 309 -10.83 19.42 0.96
CA LEU A 309 -10.39 20.34 -0.08
C LEU A 309 -11.48 21.40 -0.32
N ALA A 310 -11.06 22.65 -0.50
CA ALA A 310 -11.94 23.73 -0.95
C ALA A 310 -11.37 24.35 -2.23
N VAL A 311 -12.19 24.45 -3.27
CA VAL A 311 -11.87 25.16 -4.52
C VAL A 311 -12.65 26.46 -4.54
N SER A 312 -11.98 27.58 -4.84
CA SER A 312 -12.63 28.88 -5.03
C SER A 312 -11.84 29.69 -6.04
N GLY A 313 -12.51 30.16 -7.10
CA GLY A 313 -11.88 30.83 -8.24
C GLY A 313 -10.84 29.95 -8.93
N ASP A 314 -9.56 30.32 -8.82
CA ASP A 314 -8.41 29.59 -9.40
C ASP A 314 -7.62 28.76 -8.35
N MET A 315 -8.02 28.83 -7.07
CA MET A 315 -7.25 28.29 -5.94
C MET A 315 -7.83 26.98 -5.39
N VAL A 316 -6.95 26.02 -5.14
CA VAL A 316 -7.24 24.79 -4.38
C VAL A 316 -6.57 24.87 -3.01
N ARG A 317 -7.34 24.62 -1.94
CA ARG A 317 -6.87 24.63 -0.55
C ARG A 317 -7.08 23.27 0.10
N PHE A 318 -6.02 22.68 0.64
CA PHE A 318 -6.08 21.43 1.40
C PHE A 318 -6.04 21.69 2.90
N TYR A 319 -6.92 21.01 3.62
CA TYR A 319 -6.99 21.03 5.06
C TYR A 319 -6.88 19.62 5.63
N VAL A 320 -6.12 19.48 6.72
CA VAL A 320 -6.02 18.25 7.51
C VAL A 320 -6.28 18.63 8.96
N ASN A 321 -7.17 17.91 9.65
CA ASN A 321 -7.60 18.20 11.01
C ASN A 321 -8.02 19.68 11.21
N GLY A 322 -8.72 20.25 10.22
CA GLY A 322 -9.16 21.65 10.20
C GLY A 322 -8.06 22.70 9.95
N VAL A 323 -6.78 22.31 9.97
CA VAL A 323 -5.63 23.18 9.70
C VAL A 323 -5.42 23.28 8.18
N LEU A 324 -5.20 24.50 7.67
CA LEU A 324 -4.82 24.74 6.27
C LEU A 324 -3.37 24.30 6.04
N GLU A 325 -3.18 23.14 5.42
CA GLU A 325 -1.87 22.59 5.07
C GLU A 325 -1.24 23.30 3.85
N LYS A 326 -2.06 23.64 2.86
CA LYS A 326 -1.55 24.17 1.59
C LYS A 326 -2.61 24.93 0.79
N THR A 327 -2.20 26.04 0.19
CA THR A 327 -2.91 26.69 -0.93
C THR A 327 -2.10 26.50 -2.20
N ILE A 328 -2.75 26.20 -3.32
CA ILE A 328 -2.16 26.15 -4.65
C ILE A 328 -2.98 27.07 -5.55
N ASN A 329 -2.31 28.02 -6.21
CA ASN A 329 -2.85 28.93 -7.22
C ASN A 329 -2.54 28.41 -8.64
N ASN A 330 -3.26 28.93 -9.63
CA ASN A 330 -3.22 28.47 -11.04
C ASN A 330 -2.57 29.51 -11.97
N ASN A 331 -1.68 30.35 -11.43
CA ASN A 331 -0.98 31.44 -12.12
C ASN A 331 0.22 30.98 -12.97
N GLY A 332 0.03 29.99 -13.86
CA GLY A 332 0.96 29.69 -14.96
C GLY A 332 2.23 28.89 -14.60
N ASP A 333 2.93 29.24 -13.52
CA ASP A 333 4.29 28.73 -13.22
C ASP A 333 4.36 27.21 -12.97
N LEU A 334 3.23 26.60 -12.58
CA LEU A 334 3.12 25.16 -12.28
C LEU A 334 2.13 24.41 -13.19
N VAL A 335 1.34 25.13 -13.99
CA VAL A 335 0.29 24.56 -14.85
C VAL A 335 -0.04 25.51 -15.99
N SER A 336 -0.23 24.98 -17.20
CA SER A 336 -0.99 25.69 -18.22
C SER A 336 -2.44 25.85 -17.72
N LYS A 337 -2.85 27.10 -17.45
CA LYS A 337 -4.16 27.54 -16.92
C LYS A 337 -5.28 26.48 -17.02
N LEU A 338 -5.95 26.20 -15.90
CA LEU A 338 -7.27 25.56 -15.88
C LEU A 338 -8.24 26.26 -16.85
N GLY A 339 -8.39 25.71 -18.06
CA GLY A 339 -9.47 26.04 -18.96
C GLY A 339 -10.80 25.59 -18.35
N THR A 340 -11.88 26.33 -18.62
CA THR A 340 -13.20 26.12 -18.03
C THR A 340 -13.61 24.65 -18.06
N LEU A 341 -13.67 24.02 -16.88
CA LEU A 341 -13.87 22.58 -16.75
C LEU A 341 -15.26 22.16 -17.26
N LYS A 342 -15.31 21.56 -18.45
CA LYS A 342 -16.56 21.06 -19.03
C LYS A 342 -16.98 19.73 -18.39
N THR A 343 -17.45 19.81 -17.14
CA THR A 343 -18.39 18.83 -16.58
C THR A 343 -19.70 18.87 -17.40
N PRO A 344 -20.24 17.75 -17.88
CA PRO A 344 -21.55 17.74 -18.53
C PRO A 344 -22.68 18.16 -17.58
N VAL A 345 -23.86 18.52 -18.13
CA VAL A 345 -25.04 19.00 -17.37
C VAL A 345 -25.53 17.99 -16.33
N SER A 346 -25.30 16.70 -16.56
CA SER A 346 -25.48 15.63 -15.57
C SER A 346 -24.25 14.74 -15.52
N THR A 347 -23.96 14.14 -14.36
CA THR A 347 -22.67 13.46 -14.13
C THR A 347 -22.81 12.28 -13.15
N PRO A 348 -22.00 11.20 -13.26
CA PRO A 348 -21.95 10.17 -12.22
C PRO A 348 -21.25 10.68 -10.96
N VAL A 349 -21.59 10.06 -9.83
CA VAL A 349 -20.95 10.24 -8.52
C VAL A 349 -20.60 8.84 -7.98
N ASP A 350 -19.42 8.67 -7.39
CA ASP A 350 -19.00 7.40 -6.78
C ASP A 350 -18.15 7.69 -5.52
N LEU A 351 -18.27 6.83 -4.50
CA LEU A 351 -17.37 6.82 -3.33
C LEU A 351 -16.54 5.52 -3.30
N GLY A 352 -15.29 5.61 -2.86
CA GLY A 352 -14.37 4.48 -2.74
C GLY A 352 -13.63 4.06 -4.02
N ASP A 353 -14.15 4.31 -5.22
CA ASP A 353 -13.40 4.21 -6.50
C ASP A 353 -14.07 5.05 -7.59
N HIS A 354 -13.31 5.56 -8.54
CA HIS A 354 -13.80 6.23 -9.75
C HIS A 354 -14.36 5.25 -10.82
N GLY A 355 -15.20 4.31 -10.38
CA GLY A 355 -15.98 3.38 -11.21
C GLY A 355 -15.21 2.32 -12.03
N ASN A 356 -13.88 2.42 -12.18
CA ASN A 356 -13.10 1.67 -13.17
C ASN A 356 -12.16 0.58 -12.62
N GLY A 357 -12.11 0.38 -11.31
CA GLY A 357 -11.34 -0.65 -10.62
C GLY A 357 -9.83 -0.37 -10.49
N ARG A 358 -9.39 0.88 -10.67
CA ARG A 358 -7.95 1.23 -10.73
C ARG A 358 -7.44 2.15 -9.63
N GLY A 359 -8.33 2.84 -8.90
CA GLY A 359 -7.97 3.72 -7.78
C GLY A 359 -8.81 3.49 -6.52
N PRO A 360 -9.04 2.23 -6.09
CA PRO A 360 -9.89 1.95 -4.95
C PRO A 360 -9.29 2.45 -3.63
N PHE A 361 -10.11 2.99 -2.75
CA PHE A 361 -9.76 3.27 -1.36
C PHE A 361 -9.72 1.96 -0.56
N ASN A 362 -8.82 1.92 0.43
CA ASN A 362 -8.62 0.77 1.30
C ASN A 362 -8.46 1.28 2.73
N GLY A 363 -9.49 1.09 3.55
CA GLY A 363 -9.67 1.83 4.80
C GLY A 363 -11.14 2.16 5.07
N ALA A 364 -11.41 2.80 6.21
CA ALA A 364 -12.73 3.30 6.55
C ALA A 364 -12.95 4.76 6.12
N LEU A 365 -14.18 5.09 5.74
CA LEU A 365 -14.66 6.44 5.45
C LEU A 365 -15.88 6.75 6.32
N ASP A 366 -15.93 7.96 6.86
CA ASP A 366 -16.99 8.50 7.73
C ASP A 366 -17.25 9.97 7.37
N GLU A 367 -18.48 10.43 7.55
CA GLU A 367 -18.94 11.82 7.37
C GLU A 367 -18.47 12.45 6.04
N VAL A 368 -18.76 11.79 4.93
CA VAL A 368 -18.38 12.25 3.59
C VAL A 368 -19.36 13.34 3.14
N ARG A 369 -18.85 14.56 2.90
CA ARG A 369 -19.64 15.71 2.45
C ARG A 369 -19.14 16.24 1.12
N PHE A 370 -20.04 16.45 0.16
CA PHE A 370 -19.80 17.25 -1.04
C PHE A 370 -20.66 18.50 -1.00
N GLU A 371 -20.07 19.66 -1.28
CA GLU A 371 -20.70 20.97 -1.08
C GLU A 371 -20.45 21.89 -2.28
N SER A 372 -21.47 22.65 -2.67
CA SER A 372 -21.48 23.61 -3.79
C SER A 372 -20.99 25.02 -3.43
N VAL A 373 -20.24 25.13 -2.33
CA VAL A 373 -19.66 26.37 -1.81
C VAL A 373 -18.25 26.10 -1.28
N ALA A 374 -17.38 27.10 -1.34
CA ALA A 374 -16.06 27.05 -0.72
C ALA A 374 -16.16 27.38 0.78
N ARG A 375 -16.10 26.37 1.64
CA ARG A 375 -16.16 26.57 3.09
C ARG A 375 -14.88 27.26 3.58
N SER A 376 -15.05 28.17 4.54
CA SER A 376 -13.95 28.98 5.07
C SER A 376 -13.04 28.19 6.01
N ARG A 377 -11.83 28.71 6.25
CA ARG A 377 -10.88 28.16 7.24
C ARG A 377 -11.54 27.97 8.62
N ASN A 378 -12.39 28.91 9.03
CA ASN A 378 -13.07 28.87 10.33
C ASN A 378 -14.19 27.80 10.36
N TRP A 379 -14.89 27.59 9.24
CA TRP A 379 -15.85 26.50 9.09
C TRP A 379 -15.16 25.14 9.20
N LEU A 380 -14.08 24.93 8.44
CA LEU A 380 -13.35 23.66 8.39
C LEU A 380 -12.56 23.37 9.69
N LYS A 381 -12.10 24.40 10.41
CA LYS A 381 -11.65 24.25 11.81
C LYS A 381 -12.80 23.76 12.67
N LEU A 382 -13.97 24.43 12.64
CA LEU A 382 -15.08 24.08 13.51
C LEU A 382 -15.62 22.67 13.27
N CYS A 383 -15.66 22.19 12.02
CA CYS A 383 -15.99 20.79 11.72
C CYS A 383 -15.09 19.83 12.51
N PHE A 384 -13.75 19.96 12.40
CA PHE A 384 -12.83 19.11 13.12
C PHE A 384 -12.94 19.25 14.66
N GLU A 385 -13.01 20.48 15.16
CA GLU A 385 -13.12 20.77 16.60
C GLU A 385 -14.39 20.20 17.25
N ASN A 386 -15.47 20.10 16.49
CA ASN A 386 -16.75 19.57 16.93
C ASN A 386 -16.89 18.05 16.73
N GLN A 387 -16.32 17.51 15.65
CA GLN A 387 -16.50 16.10 15.27
C GLN A 387 -15.48 15.15 15.92
N LYS A 388 -14.25 15.63 16.22
CA LYS A 388 -13.21 14.79 16.87
C LYS A 388 -13.72 14.21 18.22
N PRO A 389 -13.14 13.13 18.76
CA PRO A 389 -13.71 12.48 19.95
C PRO A 389 -13.59 13.36 21.19
N LEU A 390 -12.43 14.00 21.34
CA LEU A 390 -12.13 15.02 22.35
C LEU A 390 -12.62 16.41 21.90
N GLN A 391 -13.88 16.50 21.48
CA GLN A 391 -14.46 17.72 20.91
C GLN A 391 -14.41 18.92 21.87
N SER A 392 -14.16 20.11 21.32
CA SER A 392 -13.91 21.35 22.06
C SER A 392 -15.05 22.37 21.98
N LEU A 393 -16.07 22.13 21.16
CA LEU A 393 -17.14 23.10 20.90
C LEU A 393 -18.30 23.03 21.91
N VAL A 394 -18.86 21.84 22.12
CA VAL A 394 -20.12 21.67 22.85
C VAL A 394 -19.84 21.26 24.29
N GLY A 395 -20.59 21.79 25.25
CA GLY A 395 -20.57 21.35 26.64
C GLY A 395 -21.42 20.10 26.92
N PRO A 396 -21.34 19.54 28.15
CA PRO A 396 -22.38 18.64 28.65
C PRO A 396 -23.71 19.39 28.79
N LEU A 397 -24.81 18.67 29.05
CA LEU A 397 -25.97 19.29 29.69
C LEU A 397 -25.52 19.85 31.04
N VAL A 398 -25.68 21.15 31.23
CA VAL A 398 -25.23 21.86 32.43
C VAL A 398 -26.03 21.33 33.63
N GLN A 399 -25.31 20.72 34.58
CA GLN A 399 -25.86 20.28 35.86
C GLN A 399 -26.17 21.49 36.74
N ASP A 400 -27.17 21.38 37.62
CA ASP A 400 -27.52 22.44 38.58
C ASP A 400 -26.44 22.60 39.68
N GLY A 401 -26.35 23.80 40.26
CA GLY A 401 -25.36 24.16 41.28
C GLY A 401 -24.21 25.03 40.75
N ASP A 402 -23.18 25.23 41.58
CA ASP A 402 -21.96 25.99 41.28
C ASP A 402 -20.67 25.29 41.76
N ASP A 403 -20.81 24.06 42.25
CA ASP A 403 -19.74 23.31 42.91
C ASP A 403 -18.63 22.87 41.95
N PHE A 404 -17.42 22.71 42.49
CA PHE A 404 -16.26 22.31 41.70
C PHE A 404 -15.26 21.55 42.58
N SER A 405 -15.13 20.24 42.36
CA SER A 405 -14.23 19.40 43.14
C SER A 405 -13.88 18.09 42.41
N VAL A 406 -12.86 17.41 42.92
CA VAL A 406 -12.43 16.06 42.53
C VAL A 406 -12.42 15.16 43.76
N SER A 407 -12.46 13.85 43.57
CA SER A 407 -12.45 12.87 44.67
C SER A 407 -11.12 12.81 45.43
N GLU A 408 -9.99 13.08 44.77
CA GLU A 408 -8.64 12.95 45.35
C GLU A 408 -7.79 14.20 45.11
N ALA A 409 -7.06 14.66 46.13
CA ALA A 409 -6.25 15.88 46.05
C ALA A 409 -4.80 15.64 45.56
N ASN A 410 -4.28 14.43 45.73
CA ASN A 410 -2.96 13.98 45.27
C ASN A 410 -2.95 12.44 45.22
N LEU A 411 -2.04 11.86 44.45
CA LEU A 411 -1.91 10.41 44.30
C LEU A 411 -0.44 9.97 44.32
N VAL A 412 -0.18 8.81 44.94
CA VAL A 412 1.06 8.05 44.77
C VAL A 412 0.67 6.65 44.31
N MET A 413 1.08 6.29 43.10
CA MET A 413 0.68 5.07 42.42
C MET A 413 1.90 4.25 42.02
N LYS A 414 1.73 2.93 41.94
CA LYS A 414 2.69 2.07 41.23
C LYS A 414 2.43 2.19 39.74
N GLU A 415 3.45 1.99 38.92
CA GLU A 415 3.25 1.77 37.49
C GLU A 415 2.29 0.59 37.23
N ASN A 416 1.56 0.66 36.12
CA ASN A 416 0.48 -0.24 35.71
C ASN A 416 -0.71 -0.36 36.70
N ALA A 417 -0.79 0.49 37.72
CA ALA A 417 -2.00 0.65 38.53
C ALA A 417 -2.94 1.70 37.91
N SER A 418 -4.24 1.63 38.24
CA SER A 418 -5.22 2.61 37.82
C SER A 418 -6.22 3.00 38.90
N ILE A 419 -6.87 4.15 38.71
CA ILE A 419 -7.85 4.70 39.65
C ILE A 419 -8.94 5.49 38.92
N THR A 420 -10.21 5.23 39.25
CA THR A 420 -11.34 6.00 38.73
C THR A 420 -11.65 7.18 39.63
N LEU A 421 -11.29 8.38 39.17
CA LEU A 421 -11.58 9.65 39.83
C LEU A 421 -12.97 10.14 39.45
N SER A 422 -13.64 10.80 40.41
CA SER A 422 -14.94 11.45 40.19
C SER A 422 -14.82 12.95 40.38
N ALA A 423 -15.55 13.71 39.57
CA ALA A 423 -15.60 15.17 39.61
C ALA A 423 -17.02 15.68 39.87
N LYS A 424 -17.11 16.87 40.47
CA LYS A 424 -18.31 17.70 40.50
C LYS A 424 -18.01 19.01 39.80
N ALA A 425 -18.98 19.50 39.02
CA ALA A 425 -18.86 20.74 38.25
C ALA A 425 -20.25 21.35 37.94
N GLY A 426 -21.10 21.50 38.96
CA GLY A 426 -22.41 22.14 38.80
C GLY A 426 -22.29 23.53 38.19
N GLY A 427 -23.07 23.83 37.15
CA GLY A 427 -22.98 25.09 36.40
C GLY A 427 -21.87 25.16 35.34
N ALA A 428 -21.05 24.11 35.16
CA ALA A 428 -20.00 24.09 34.14
C ALA A 428 -20.57 23.95 32.72
N ARG A 429 -20.12 24.84 31.83
CA ARG A 429 -20.46 24.93 30.41
C ARG A 429 -19.62 24.04 29.51
N LYS A 430 -18.50 23.52 30.01
CA LYS A 430 -17.55 22.61 29.34
C LYS A 430 -16.63 22.00 30.40
N VAL A 431 -16.26 20.72 30.27
CA VAL A 431 -15.36 20.02 31.21
C VAL A 431 -14.26 19.28 30.45
N TYR A 432 -13.05 19.27 31.01
CA TYR A 432 -11.88 18.55 30.49
C TYR A 432 -11.14 17.85 31.64
N TRP A 433 -10.61 16.66 31.35
CA TRP A 433 -9.50 16.07 32.10
C TRP A 433 -8.23 16.20 31.28
N VAL A 434 -7.19 16.82 31.83
CA VAL A 434 -5.94 17.15 31.13
C VAL A 434 -4.75 16.62 31.91
N LEU A 435 -3.93 15.78 31.28
CA LEU A 435 -2.64 15.34 31.80
C LEU A 435 -1.57 16.40 31.53
N GLN A 436 -0.77 16.72 32.55
CA GLN A 436 0.41 17.56 32.47
C GLN A 436 1.66 16.71 32.71
N ASP A 437 2.54 16.61 31.70
CA ASP A 437 3.87 15.99 31.78
C ASP A 437 4.93 17.05 31.46
N GLY A 438 5.46 17.69 32.51
CA GLY A 438 6.28 18.90 32.36
C GLY A 438 5.54 19.99 31.57
N ASP A 439 6.18 20.50 30.52
CA ASP A 439 5.60 21.51 29.63
C ASP A 439 4.53 20.97 28.66
N LYS A 440 4.28 19.65 28.62
CA LYS A 440 3.26 19.05 27.73
C LYS A 440 1.90 18.99 28.41
N GLU A 441 0.86 19.31 27.66
CA GLU A 441 -0.53 19.03 28.01
C GLU A 441 -1.16 18.04 27.03
N GLU A 442 -1.92 17.08 27.55
CA GLU A 442 -2.75 16.15 26.77
C GLU A 442 -4.17 16.10 27.35
N ILE A 443 -5.20 16.32 26.52
CA ILE A 443 -6.59 16.17 26.94
C ILE A 443 -6.93 14.68 26.93
N LEU A 444 -7.20 14.08 28.09
CA LEU A 444 -7.53 12.66 28.22
C LEU A 444 -9.03 12.39 28.00
N SER A 445 -9.91 13.30 28.42
CA SER A 445 -11.35 13.21 28.13
C SER A 445 -12.05 14.58 28.20
N VAL A 446 -13.21 14.68 27.56
CA VAL A 446 -14.07 15.87 27.55
C VAL A 446 -15.47 15.51 28.04
N ASP A 447 -16.09 16.43 28.78
CA ASP A 447 -17.49 16.36 29.25
C ASP A 447 -17.84 15.11 30.09
N ARG A 448 -16.81 14.45 30.65
CA ARG A 448 -16.95 13.30 31.57
C ARG A 448 -16.81 13.74 33.01
N PHE A 449 -17.73 13.28 33.86
CA PHE A 449 -17.72 13.55 35.30
C PHE A 449 -16.99 12.45 36.09
N LYS A 450 -16.54 11.40 35.40
CA LYS A 450 -15.62 10.38 35.92
C LYS A 450 -14.50 10.13 34.90
N HIS A 451 -13.30 9.86 35.40
CA HIS A 451 -12.16 9.53 34.55
C HIS A 451 -11.27 8.49 35.23
N THR A 452 -10.95 7.41 34.52
CA THR A 452 -9.98 6.41 34.98
C THR A 452 -8.60 6.83 34.53
N PHE A 453 -7.73 7.16 35.48
CA PHE A 453 -6.32 7.41 35.22
C PHE A 453 -5.56 6.09 35.28
N GLU A 454 -4.93 5.73 34.16
CA GLU A 454 -4.06 4.56 34.01
C GLU A 454 -2.60 5.02 34.10
N ALA A 455 -1.83 4.55 35.09
CA ALA A 455 -0.47 5.07 35.33
C ALA A 455 0.55 4.68 34.24
N GLY A 456 0.24 3.66 33.44
CA GLY A 456 1.15 3.11 32.43
C GLY A 456 2.46 2.58 33.02
N ARG A 457 3.45 2.31 32.17
CA ARG A 457 4.81 1.93 32.60
C ARG A 457 5.76 3.12 32.50
N VAL A 458 6.70 3.24 33.44
CA VAL A 458 7.68 4.34 33.49
C VAL A 458 9.11 3.80 33.65
N ALA A 459 10.10 4.53 33.12
CA ALA A 459 11.52 4.15 33.20
C ALA A 459 12.29 4.84 34.36
N LYS A 460 11.54 5.38 35.34
CA LYS A 460 11.97 5.97 36.62
C LYS A 460 10.74 6.50 37.39
N ASP A 461 10.86 6.70 38.70
CA ASP A 461 9.88 7.48 39.48
C ASP A 461 9.60 8.82 38.77
N THR A 462 8.35 9.02 38.37
CA THR A 462 7.90 10.09 37.47
C THR A 462 6.73 10.83 38.11
N SER A 463 6.75 12.17 38.04
CA SER A 463 5.68 13.02 38.58
C SER A 463 4.96 13.72 37.43
N VAL A 464 3.67 13.43 37.29
CA VAL A 464 2.74 14.11 36.37
C VAL A 464 1.66 14.81 37.18
N ALA A 465 0.84 15.64 36.55
CA ALA A 465 -0.31 16.24 37.21
C ALA A 465 -1.57 16.14 36.35
N LEU A 466 -2.62 15.50 36.89
CA LEU A 466 -3.92 15.41 36.24
C LEU A 466 -4.76 16.61 36.68
N GLN A 467 -5.29 17.35 35.71
CA GLN A 467 -6.08 18.56 35.95
C GLN A 467 -7.53 18.33 35.52
N LEU A 468 -8.47 18.52 36.45
CA LEU A 468 -9.85 18.82 36.08
C LEU A 468 -9.91 20.30 35.70
N ARG A 469 -10.34 20.62 34.48
CA ARG A 469 -10.58 21.98 34.00
C ARG A 469 -12.05 22.13 33.64
N ALA A 470 -12.73 23.15 34.14
CA ALA A 470 -14.13 23.39 33.82
C ALA A 470 -14.43 24.87 33.57
N VAL A 471 -15.18 25.15 32.50
CA VAL A 471 -15.51 26.49 32.03
C VAL A 471 -16.85 26.91 32.62
N PHE A 472 -16.89 27.97 33.41
CA PHE A 472 -18.10 28.54 34.01
C PHE A 472 -18.43 29.88 33.36
N ALA A 473 -19.62 30.40 33.65
CA ALA A 473 -20.00 31.77 33.26
C ALA A 473 -19.07 32.85 33.85
N SER A 474 -18.38 32.55 34.96
CA SER A 474 -17.39 33.39 35.63
C SER A 474 -15.94 33.19 35.15
N GLY A 475 -15.69 32.25 34.23
CA GLY A 475 -14.35 31.90 33.73
C GLY A 475 -13.96 30.45 33.96
N LEU A 476 -12.69 30.13 33.68
CA LEU A 476 -12.12 28.79 33.86
C LEU A 476 -11.78 28.55 35.34
N LYS A 477 -12.28 27.45 35.93
CA LYS A 477 -11.72 26.87 37.17
C LYS A 477 -10.85 25.67 36.79
N THR A 478 -9.75 25.48 37.52
CA THR A 478 -8.85 24.33 37.36
C THR A 478 -8.54 23.75 38.74
N GLN A 479 -8.61 22.43 38.87
CA GLN A 479 -8.21 21.69 40.06
C GLN A 479 -7.15 20.66 39.66
N THR A 480 -5.95 20.81 40.22
CA THR A 480 -4.79 19.97 39.91
C THR A 480 -4.64 18.85 40.93
N ILE A 481 -4.37 17.64 40.46
CA ILE A 481 -4.07 16.44 41.24
C ILE A 481 -2.63 16.02 40.87
N PRO A 482 -1.62 16.27 41.74
CA PRO A 482 -0.28 15.73 41.54
C PRO A 482 -0.31 14.20 41.64
N ILE A 483 0.32 13.51 40.69
CA ILE A 483 0.40 12.04 40.64
C ILE A 483 1.87 11.63 40.54
N VAL A 484 2.36 10.91 41.55
CA VAL A 484 3.69 10.26 41.50
C VAL A 484 3.50 8.81 41.08
N VAL A 485 3.98 8.46 39.89
CA VAL A 485 4.06 7.07 39.41
C VAL A 485 5.44 6.52 39.74
N GLN A 486 5.48 5.41 40.48
CA GLN A 486 6.72 4.79 40.94
C GLN A 486 7.20 3.67 39.99
N GLU A 487 8.47 3.73 39.57
CA GLU A 487 9.18 2.66 38.89
C GLU A 487 9.60 1.60 39.91
N ARG A 488 8.99 0.42 39.84
CA ARG A 488 9.34 -0.76 40.65
C ARG A 488 9.49 -2.02 39.78
N VAL A 489 9.40 -1.89 38.46
CA VAL A 489 9.58 -2.92 37.44
C VAL A 489 10.87 -2.65 36.65
N PRO A 490 11.93 -3.44 36.85
CA PRO A 490 13.20 -3.20 36.15
C PRO A 490 13.13 -3.56 34.66
N ASP A 491 13.91 -2.84 33.84
CA ASP A 491 14.07 -3.11 32.40
C ASP A 491 14.98 -4.33 32.10
N PRO A 492 14.97 -4.91 30.88
CA PRO A 492 15.61 -6.19 30.61
C PRO A 492 17.14 -6.09 30.60
N VAL A 493 17.79 -6.67 31.60
CA VAL A 493 19.26 -6.77 31.66
C VAL A 493 19.70 -8.07 31.02
N TYR A 494 20.45 -8.01 29.91
CA TYR A 494 20.86 -9.21 29.17
C TYR A 494 22.22 -9.12 28.49
N MET A 495 22.78 -10.30 28.20
CA MET A 495 23.92 -10.52 27.31
C MET A 495 23.47 -11.20 26.01
N LEU A 496 23.81 -10.62 24.86
CA LEU A 496 23.72 -11.31 23.56
C LEU A 496 25.01 -12.08 23.31
N ARG A 497 25.00 -13.40 23.52
CA ARG A 497 26.16 -14.28 23.28
C ARG A 497 26.08 -14.92 21.90
N VAL A 498 27.14 -14.77 21.11
CA VAL A 498 27.28 -15.34 19.76
C VAL A 498 28.63 -16.04 19.62
N PRO A 499 28.78 -17.07 18.76
CA PRO A 499 30.09 -17.64 18.47
C PRO A 499 30.95 -16.63 17.68
N LYS A 500 32.28 -16.70 17.83
CA LYS A 500 33.21 -15.83 17.07
C LYS A 500 33.14 -16.07 15.56
N THR A 501 32.86 -17.31 15.16
CA THR A 501 32.84 -17.78 13.76
C THR A 501 31.60 -18.62 13.47
N TRP A 502 31.17 -18.62 12.21
CA TRP A 502 30.12 -19.51 11.70
C TRP A 502 30.44 -19.89 10.25
N ASN A 503 30.14 -21.13 9.85
CA ASN A 503 30.41 -21.60 8.48
C ASN A 503 29.36 -21.17 7.45
N GLY A 504 28.31 -20.46 7.87
CA GLY A 504 27.23 -20.01 6.99
C GLY A 504 26.38 -21.15 6.41
N ARG A 505 26.41 -22.36 7.01
CA ARG A 505 25.72 -23.57 6.51
C ARG A 505 24.93 -24.34 7.56
N ASP A 506 25.49 -24.50 8.75
CA ASP A 506 24.83 -25.22 9.84
C ASP A 506 23.84 -24.29 10.57
N GLU A 507 22.72 -24.83 11.08
CA GLU A 507 21.74 -24.02 11.78
C GLU A 507 22.28 -23.55 13.14
N LEU A 508 22.38 -22.22 13.32
CA LEU A 508 22.91 -21.56 14.50
C LEU A 508 21.78 -20.84 15.23
N VAL A 509 21.43 -21.33 16.42
CA VAL A 509 20.44 -20.71 17.31
C VAL A 509 21.14 -19.76 18.28
N ILE A 510 20.63 -18.53 18.38
CA ILE A 510 21.16 -17.46 19.21
C ILE A 510 20.03 -16.97 20.13
N SER A 511 20.29 -16.93 21.44
CA SER A 511 19.35 -16.45 22.46
C SER A 511 20.03 -15.47 23.41
N PRO A 512 19.35 -14.41 23.88
CA PRO A 512 19.85 -13.57 24.96
C PRO A 512 19.86 -14.34 26.29
N SER A 513 20.88 -14.11 27.11
CA SER A 513 20.88 -14.51 28.52
C SER A 513 20.41 -13.32 29.35
N ILE A 514 19.16 -13.37 29.81
CA ILE A 514 18.48 -12.29 30.53
C ILE A 514 18.57 -12.54 32.03
N SER A 515 19.30 -11.71 32.78
CA SER A 515 19.68 -11.99 34.16
C SER A 515 18.58 -11.68 35.19
N ASN A 516 17.71 -10.70 34.92
CA ASN A 516 16.63 -10.27 35.84
C ASN A 516 15.23 -10.79 35.44
N LEU A 517 15.13 -11.79 34.55
CA LEU A 517 13.83 -12.29 34.08
C LEU A 517 12.93 -12.87 35.20
N ALA A 518 13.51 -13.38 36.28
CA ALA A 518 12.73 -13.86 37.44
C ALA A 518 12.11 -12.72 38.25
N GLU A 519 12.81 -11.59 38.33
CA GLU A 519 12.38 -10.35 39.02
C GLU A 519 11.28 -9.66 38.21
N MET A 520 11.48 -9.43 36.92
CA MET A 520 10.44 -8.88 36.03
C MET A 520 9.15 -9.73 36.03
N LYS A 521 9.26 -11.05 36.23
CA LYS A 521 8.11 -11.95 36.38
C LYS A 521 7.36 -11.80 37.70
N SER A 522 8.05 -11.57 38.82
CA SER A 522 7.38 -11.37 40.12
C SER A 522 6.66 -10.02 40.20
N THR A 523 7.08 -9.04 39.40
CA THR A 523 6.42 -7.72 39.27
C THR A 523 5.39 -7.65 38.13
N GLY A 524 5.03 -8.78 37.50
CA GLY A 524 3.98 -8.86 36.47
C GLY A 524 4.39 -8.41 35.05
N ALA A 525 5.65 -8.06 34.82
CA ALA A 525 6.17 -7.57 33.52
C ALA A 525 7.14 -8.57 32.86
N GLY A 526 6.82 -9.86 32.97
CA GLY A 526 7.64 -10.96 32.46
C GLY A 526 7.51 -11.26 30.97
N GLU A 527 6.60 -10.57 30.27
CA GLU A 527 6.46 -10.59 28.81
C GLU A 527 7.41 -9.57 28.20
N LEU A 528 8.20 -9.98 27.20
CA LEU A 528 9.22 -9.14 26.57
C LEU A 528 8.99 -9.05 25.06
N ASN A 529 9.17 -7.87 24.51
CA ASN A 529 9.20 -7.61 23.07
C ASN A 529 10.60 -7.95 22.51
N TYR A 530 10.66 -8.66 21.39
CA TYR A 530 11.90 -9.09 20.74
C TYR A 530 12.04 -8.49 19.33
N SER A 531 12.96 -7.54 19.14
CA SER A 531 13.27 -6.98 17.83
C SER A 531 14.68 -7.37 17.38
N TRP A 532 14.76 -8.21 16.33
CA TRP A 532 16.01 -8.73 15.78
C TRP A 532 16.36 -8.08 14.44
N LYS A 533 17.62 -7.71 14.25
CA LYS A 533 18.12 -7.11 13.00
C LYS A 533 19.49 -7.69 12.61
N LEU A 534 19.68 -7.87 11.31
CA LEU A 534 20.91 -8.38 10.70
C LEU A 534 21.48 -7.34 9.73
N SER A 535 22.81 -7.27 9.62
CA SER A 535 23.49 -6.42 8.63
C SER A 535 24.88 -6.95 8.29
N GLY A 536 25.38 -6.58 7.10
CA GLY A 536 26.68 -7.00 6.56
C GLY A 536 26.57 -7.92 5.34
N MET A 537 25.62 -8.86 5.35
CA MET A 537 25.39 -9.80 4.23
C MET A 537 23.99 -10.42 4.22
N ALA A 538 23.57 -10.88 3.04
CA ALA A 538 22.33 -11.62 2.85
C ALA A 538 22.34 -12.94 3.63
N THR A 539 21.43 -13.08 4.60
CA THR A 539 21.41 -14.20 5.55
C THR A 539 20.00 -14.76 5.70
N ILE A 540 19.83 -16.06 5.43
CA ILE A 540 18.60 -16.81 5.71
C ILE A 540 18.47 -16.95 7.22
N SER A 541 17.41 -16.40 7.80
CA SER A 541 17.15 -16.45 9.23
C SER A 541 15.66 -16.57 9.54
N LYS A 542 15.35 -17.02 10.76
CA LYS A 542 14.02 -16.95 11.37
C LYS A 542 14.15 -16.27 12.74
N PRO A 543 13.77 -14.99 12.88
CA PRO A 543 13.64 -14.35 14.18
C PRO A 543 12.42 -14.91 14.93
N GLY A 544 12.40 -14.70 16.24
CA GLY A 544 11.27 -15.03 17.11
C GLY A 544 11.57 -14.73 18.57
N ASP A 545 10.59 -15.03 19.42
CA ASP A 545 10.63 -14.69 20.84
C ASP A 545 11.70 -15.53 21.55
N GLY A 546 12.59 -14.85 22.27
CA GLY A 546 13.71 -15.48 22.97
C GLY A 546 14.81 -16.07 22.05
N LYS A 547 14.68 -16.07 20.72
CA LYS A 547 15.70 -16.66 19.83
C LYS A 547 15.69 -16.16 18.38
N LEU A 548 16.88 -16.03 17.82
CA LEU A 548 17.14 -15.91 16.39
C LEU A 548 17.75 -17.22 15.88
N VAL A 549 17.20 -17.76 14.80
CA VAL A 549 17.76 -18.93 14.12
C VAL A 549 18.40 -18.49 12.81
N LEU A 550 19.73 -18.58 12.71
CA LEU A 550 20.45 -18.38 11.46
C LEU A 550 20.58 -19.72 10.73
N LYS A 551 20.17 -19.77 9.46
CA LYS A 551 20.14 -21.02 8.68
C LYS A 551 21.22 -21.11 7.61
N ARG A 552 21.54 -19.99 6.96
CA ARG A 552 22.54 -19.93 5.89
C ARG A 552 22.97 -18.50 5.62
N ALA A 553 24.26 -18.26 5.48
CA ALA A 553 24.78 -17.04 4.86
C ALA A 553 24.95 -17.22 3.35
N GLN A 554 24.82 -16.15 2.58
CA GLN A 554 25.08 -16.13 1.14
C GLN A 554 26.42 -15.48 0.77
N ASN A 555 27.18 -15.01 1.77
CA ASN A 555 28.51 -14.40 1.64
C ASN A 555 29.41 -14.82 2.82
N SER A 556 30.70 -14.45 2.76
CA SER A 556 31.65 -14.51 3.88
C SER A 556 32.01 -13.10 4.37
N GLY A 557 32.51 -12.96 5.59
CA GLY A 557 32.86 -11.67 6.23
C GLY A 557 32.11 -11.41 7.55
N ASP A 558 32.07 -10.16 8.00
CA ASP A 558 31.39 -9.76 9.25
C ASP A 558 29.85 -9.76 9.10
N LEU A 559 29.17 -10.65 9.81
CA LEU A 559 27.73 -10.55 10.08
C LEU A 559 27.52 -9.85 11.41
N THR A 560 26.83 -8.70 11.40
CA THR A 560 26.40 -8.01 12.63
C THR A 560 24.96 -8.38 12.97
N ILE A 561 24.75 -8.74 14.23
CA ILE A 561 23.47 -9.14 14.81
C ILE A 561 23.13 -8.14 15.90
N GLU A 562 21.97 -7.50 15.78
CA GLU A 562 21.41 -6.56 16.74
C GLU A 562 20.12 -7.16 17.33
N LEU A 563 20.00 -7.10 18.64
CA LEU A 563 18.76 -7.37 19.37
C LEU A 563 18.39 -6.12 20.15
N ALA A 564 17.11 -5.78 20.17
CA ALA A 564 16.52 -4.84 21.10
C ALA A 564 15.43 -5.56 21.91
N LEU A 565 15.43 -5.35 23.23
CA LEU A 565 14.45 -5.88 24.17
C LEU A 565 13.81 -4.75 24.97
N ASP A 566 12.52 -4.89 25.24
CA ASP A 566 11.78 -4.10 26.23
C ASP A 566 10.64 -4.95 26.81
N ASN A 567 10.05 -4.45 27.90
CA ASN A 567 8.77 -4.89 28.46
C ASN A 567 7.86 -3.67 28.66
N GLY A 568 7.69 -2.86 27.60
CA GLY A 568 6.95 -1.59 27.63
C GLY A 568 7.66 -0.43 28.34
N GLY A 569 8.96 -0.57 28.62
CA GLY A 569 9.80 0.43 29.31
C GLY A 569 10.93 0.95 28.42
N ALA A 570 12.14 1.10 28.94
CA ALA A 570 13.27 1.53 28.11
C ALA A 570 13.75 0.40 27.19
N VAL A 571 13.92 0.70 25.91
CA VAL A 571 14.42 -0.25 24.91
C VAL A 571 15.93 -0.47 25.09
N VAL A 572 16.32 -1.67 25.47
CA VAL A 572 17.72 -2.07 25.67
C VAL A 572 18.24 -2.78 24.43
N SER A 573 19.02 -2.07 23.59
CA SER A 573 19.69 -2.65 22.43
C SER A 573 21.10 -3.18 22.73
N ARG A 574 21.46 -4.31 22.14
CA ARG A 574 22.82 -4.90 22.15
C ARG A 574 23.14 -5.51 20.80
N SER A 575 24.38 -5.31 20.34
CA SER A 575 24.86 -5.85 19.06
C SER A 575 26.12 -6.69 19.24
N ALA A 576 26.25 -7.73 18.44
CA ALA A 576 27.41 -8.62 18.39
C ALA A 576 27.79 -8.95 16.93
N ARG A 577 29.03 -9.39 16.70
CA ARG A 577 29.51 -9.79 15.36
C ARG A 577 29.93 -11.25 15.32
N ILE A 578 29.72 -11.88 14.17
CA ILE A 578 30.19 -13.22 13.83
C ILE A 578 30.98 -13.14 12.53
N ALA A 579 32.19 -13.69 12.49
CA ALA A 579 32.94 -13.87 11.25
C ALA A 579 32.41 -15.10 10.49
N VAL A 580 31.80 -14.87 9.33
CA VAL A 580 31.24 -15.91 8.47
C VAL A 580 32.30 -16.39 7.49
N VAL A 581 32.52 -17.70 7.41
CA VAL A 581 33.46 -18.33 6.47
C VAL A 581 32.74 -19.46 5.74
N GLU A 582 32.29 -19.19 4.51
CA GLU A 582 31.61 -20.21 3.69
C GLU A 582 32.59 -21.30 3.21
N PRO A 583 32.16 -22.57 3.10
CA PRO A 583 32.95 -23.60 2.43
C PRO A 583 33.04 -23.32 0.92
N GLU A 584 34.24 -23.51 0.35
CA GLU A 584 34.57 -23.26 -1.07
C GLU A 584 33.56 -23.85 -2.06
N LYS A 585 33.00 -25.02 -1.73
CA LYS A 585 32.00 -25.72 -2.54
C LYS A 585 30.84 -26.16 -1.64
N SER A 586 29.61 -25.81 -2.04
CA SER A 586 28.41 -26.37 -1.38
C SER A 586 28.19 -27.81 -1.85
N ARG A 587 27.93 -28.73 -0.91
CA ARG A 587 27.57 -30.12 -1.23
C ARG A 587 26.26 -30.18 -2.03
N TRP A 588 26.23 -30.96 -3.10
CA TRP A 588 25.03 -31.21 -3.89
C TRP A 588 23.95 -31.92 -3.06
N VAL A 589 22.76 -31.32 -2.97
CA VAL A 589 21.60 -31.89 -2.28
C VAL A 589 20.82 -32.75 -3.26
N LYS A 590 20.78 -34.06 -3.05
CA LYS A 590 19.99 -34.98 -3.89
C LYS A 590 18.50 -34.87 -3.56
N ARG A 591 17.64 -34.97 -4.57
CA ARG A 591 16.18 -35.03 -4.40
C ARG A 591 15.79 -36.43 -3.91
N GLY A 592 14.81 -36.51 -3.01
CA GLY A 592 14.10 -37.77 -2.77
C GLY A 592 13.07 -38.07 -3.89
N PRO A 593 12.86 -39.34 -4.26
CA PRO A 593 11.70 -39.74 -5.05
C PRO A 593 10.40 -39.61 -4.24
N SER A 594 9.27 -39.44 -4.92
CA SER A 594 7.95 -39.52 -4.29
C SER A 594 7.60 -40.96 -3.90
N ALA A 595 6.58 -41.15 -3.06
CA ALA A 595 6.13 -42.48 -2.63
C ALA A 595 5.63 -43.35 -3.79
N GLU A 596 4.90 -42.73 -4.73
CA GLU A 596 4.56 -43.25 -6.05
C GLU A 596 5.16 -42.29 -7.10
N GLU A 597 5.97 -42.82 -8.02
CA GLU A 597 6.69 -42.03 -9.01
C GLU A 597 7.05 -42.86 -10.25
N LYS A 598 6.67 -42.38 -11.42
CA LYS A 598 7.09 -42.93 -12.71
C LYS A 598 7.62 -41.84 -13.65
N PRO A 599 8.40 -42.18 -14.69
CA PRO A 599 8.64 -41.29 -15.81
C PRO A 599 7.35 -41.07 -16.62
N VAL A 600 7.28 -39.96 -17.35
CA VAL A 600 6.20 -39.65 -18.31
C VAL A 600 6.79 -39.10 -19.61
N ASP A 601 6.06 -39.18 -20.72
CA ASP A 601 6.53 -38.68 -22.02
C ASP A 601 7.02 -37.23 -21.96
N HIS A 602 8.05 -36.92 -22.77
CA HIS A 602 8.72 -35.62 -22.85
C HIS A 602 9.38 -35.11 -21.54
N GLN A 603 9.47 -35.94 -20.48
CA GLN A 603 10.01 -35.51 -19.19
C GLN A 603 11.50 -35.15 -19.25
N PHE A 604 11.84 -33.99 -18.69
CA PHE A 604 13.22 -33.58 -18.45
C PHE A 604 13.73 -34.08 -17.09
N PHE A 605 14.98 -34.56 -17.07
CA PHE A 605 15.71 -34.95 -15.86
C PHE A 605 16.90 -34.01 -15.66
N ALA A 606 17.03 -33.43 -14.47
CA ALA A 606 18.16 -32.58 -14.15
C ALA A 606 19.40 -33.41 -13.85
N ARG A 607 20.52 -33.09 -14.49
CA ARG A 607 21.82 -33.70 -14.22
C ARG A 607 22.44 -33.12 -12.93
N ASP A 608 23.10 -33.96 -12.16
CA ASP A 608 23.93 -33.52 -11.02
C ASP A 608 25.34 -33.09 -11.47
N ASP A 609 26.26 -32.89 -10.53
CA ASP A 609 27.63 -32.48 -10.82
C ASP A 609 28.53 -33.61 -11.38
N SER A 610 28.05 -34.86 -11.41
CA SER A 610 28.68 -35.96 -12.16
C SER A 610 28.24 -36.03 -13.63
N GLY A 611 27.31 -35.16 -14.05
CA GLY A 611 26.74 -35.17 -15.40
C GLY A 611 25.59 -36.15 -15.62
N HIS A 612 25.12 -36.83 -14.57
CA HIS A 612 24.01 -37.80 -14.64
C HIS A 612 22.75 -37.27 -13.97
N GLY A 613 21.59 -37.55 -14.56
CA GLY A 613 20.28 -37.38 -13.93
C GLY A 613 19.71 -38.74 -13.53
N THR A 614 19.12 -38.87 -12.35
CA THR A 614 18.51 -40.14 -11.90
C THR A 614 17.02 -40.16 -12.22
N LEU A 615 16.59 -41.17 -12.98
CA LEU A 615 15.19 -41.52 -13.20
C LEU A 615 14.77 -42.52 -12.13
N TYR A 616 13.60 -42.31 -11.53
CA TYR A 616 12.99 -43.22 -10.56
C TYR A 616 11.72 -43.83 -11.14
N CYS A 617 11.53 -45.13 -10.93
CA CYS A 617 10.26 -45.83 -11.13
C CYS A 617 9.95 -46.60 -9.84
N ARG A 618 9.03 -46.05 -9.05
CA ARG A 618 8.70 -46.47 -7.69
C ARG A 618 7.19 -46.49 -7.50
N GLY A 619 6.70 -47.48 -6.77
CA GLY A 619 5.30 -47.49 -6.36
C GLY A 619 4.86 -48.84 -5.82
N THR A 620 3.56 -49.08 -5.91
CA THR A 620 2.90 -50.31 -5.46
C THR A 620 2.22 -51.00 -6.66
N LEU A 621 2.39 -52.31 -6.82
CA LEU A 621 1.68 -53.07 -7.86
C LEU A 621 0.22 -53.30 -7.46
N LYS A 622 -0.68 -53.33 -8.45
CA LYS A 622 -2.10 -53.69 -8.27
C LYS A 622 -2.32 -55.20 -8.09
N GLU A 623 -1.40 -56.00 -8.59
CA GLU A 623 -1.41 -57.46 -8.55
C GLU A 623 0.02 -57.96 -8.29
N SER A 624 0.19 -59.08 -7.59
CA SER A 624 1.51 -59.65 -7.32
C SER A 624 2.18 -60.23 -8.57
N ALA A 625 3.51 -60.29 -8.56
CA ALA A 625 4.38 -60.82 -9.62
C ALA A 625 5.69 -61.31 -9.00
N ASP A 626 6.47 -62.12 -9.71
CA ASP A 626 7.74 -62.65 -9.17
C ASP A 626 8.80 -61.54 -9.06
N SER A 627 8.77 -60.61 -10.02
CA SER A 627 9.66 -59.44 -10.09
C SER A 627 9.09 -58.35 -11.00
N VAL A 628 9.62 -57.13 -10.85
CA VAL A 628 9.47 -56.02 -11.79
C VAL A 628 10.78 -55.76 -12.52
N PHE A 629 10.69 -55.19 -13.72
CA PHE A 629 11.82 -54.66 -14.47
C PHE A 629 11.60 -53.21 -14.91
N LEU A 630 12.70 -52.47 -15.07
CA LEU A 630 12.78 -51.17 -15.72
C LEU A 630 13.91 -51.22 -16.75
N ARG A 631 13.56 -51.17 -18.04
CA ARG A 631 14.51 -51.08 -19.15
C ARG A 631 14.72 -49.62 -19.53
N LEU A 632 15.97 -49.24 -19.80
CA LEU A 632 16.35 -47.93 -20.33
C LEU A 632 16.96 -48.10 -21.73
N TYR A 633 16.49 -47.32 -22.69
CA TYR A 633 16.98 -47.29 -24.06
C TYR A 633 17.40 -45.88 -24.46
N ALA A 634 18.40 -45.75 -25.34
CA ALA A 634 18.64 -44.54 -26.13
C ALA A 634 18.26 -44.82 -27.59
N GLY A 635 17.23 -44.13 -28.08
CA GLY A 635 16.49 -44.58 -29.27
C GLY A 635 16.01 -46.02 -29.08
N GLU A 636 16.44 -46.92 -29.97
CA GLU A 636 16.12 -48.36 -29.90
C GLU A 636 17.22 -49.22 -29.25
N THR A 637 18.37 -48.64 -28.88
CA THR A 637 19.45 -49.37 -28.22
C THR A 637 19.18 -49.48 -26.73
N LEU A 638 18.95 -50.71 -26.24
CA LEU A 638 18.88 -51.02 -24.80
C LEU A 638 20.24 -50.72 -24.14
N LEU A 639 20.23 -49.96 -23.05
CA LEU A 639 21.43 -49.56 -22.30
C LEU A 639 21.50 -50.21 -20.92
N ASP A 640 20.36 -50.36 -20.24
CA ASP A 640 20.28 -50.88 -18.87
C ASP A 640 18.95 -51.63 -18.65
N THR A 641 18.96 -52.58 -17.71
CA THR A 641 17.77 -53.28 -17.22
C THR A 641 17.90 -53.51 -15.72
N GLN A 642 17.13 -52.77 -14.94
CA GLN A 642 17.07 -52.91 -13.49
C GLN A 642 15.92 -53.87 -13.12
N ASP A 643 16.23 -54.90 -12.35
CA ASP A 643 15.30 -55.95 -11.92
C ASP A 643 15.17 -55.97 -10.39
N GLN A 644 13.95 -56.12 -9.87
CA GLN A 644 13.69 -56.27 -8.43
C GLN A 644 12.64 -57.33 -8.18
N LYS A 645 12.93 -58.30 -7.29
CA LYS A 645 11.91 -59.22 -6.76
C LYS A 645 10.87 -58.45 -5.95
N ILE A 646 9.62 -58.88 -6.04
CA ILE A 646 8.51 -58.28 -5.29
C ILE A 646 8.31 -59.05 -3.97
N ALA A 647 8.03 -58.31 -2.90
CA ALA A 647 7.64 -58.85 -1.59
C ALA A 647 6.12 -58.81 -1.41
N GLU A 648 5.61 -59.39 -0.32
CA GLU A 648 4.17 -59.45 0.01
C GLU A 648 3.48 -58.07 0.04
N ASP A 649 4.24 -57.00 0.31
CA ASP A 649 3.74 -55.62 0.34
C ASP A 649 3.54 -54.98 -1.05
N ASN A 650 3.88 -55.72 -2.11
CA ASN A 650 3.79 -55.37 -3.54
C ASN A 650 4.55 -54.11 -3.98
N LYS A 651 5.54 -53.63 -3.20
CA LYS A 651 6.28 -52.39 -3.53
C LYS A 651 7.52 -52.62 -4.37
N TYR A 652 7.83 -51.62 -5.21
CA TYR A 652 9.05 -51.55 -6.01
C TYR A 652 9.72 -50.19 -5.93
N VAL A 653 11.06 -50.18 -6.02
CA VAL A 653 11.91 -48.99 -6.08
C VAL A 653 13.05 -49.23 -7.07
N LEU A 654 12.80 -48.95 -8.35
CA LEU A 654 13.79 -49.03 -9.43
C LEU A 654 14.33 -47.63 -9.76
N SER A 655 15.59 -47.56 -10.18
CA SER A 655 16.19 -46.30 -10.67
C SER A 655 17.30 -46.52 -11.67
N VAL A 656 17.35 -45.71 -12.73
CA VAL A 656 18.39 -45.73 -13.76
C VAL A 656 19.03 -44.34 -13.89
N ASN A 657 20.29 -44.30 -14.32
CA ASN A 657 21.00 -43.05 -14.56
C ASN A 657 20.98 -42.68 -16.05
N LEU A 658 20.64 -41.42 -16.33
CA LEU A 658 20.62 -40.81 -17.65
C LEU A 658 21.86 -39.94 -17.79
N GLN A 659 22.75 -40.26 -18.73
CA GLN A 659 23.87 -39.39 -19.08
C GLN A 659 23.34 -38.11 -19.76
N ALA A 660 23.84 -36.94 -19.34
CA ALA A 660 23.48 -35.70 -20.01
C ALA A 660 24.13 -35.60 -21.40
N GLY A 661 23.34 -35.25 -22.40
CA GLY A 661 23.74 -35.16 -23.81
C GLY A 661 22.51 -35.05 -24.72
N LEU A 662 22.71 -34.78 -26.01
CA LEU A 662 21.62 -34.73 -27.02
C LEU A 662 21.13 -36.16 -27.37
N ILE A 663 20.60 -36.86 -26.36
CA ILE A 663 20.17 -38.25 -26.40
C ILE A 663 18.69 -38.29 -26.03
N ALA A 664 17.88 -38.88 -26.91
CA ALA A 664 16.48 -39.16 -26.64
C ALA A 664 16.35 -40.56 -26.02
N TYR A 665 15.96 -40.61 -24.75
CA TYR A 665 15.77 -41.84 -24.01
C TYR A 665 14.31 -42.30 -24.04
N ARG A 666 14.09 -43.62 -23.92
CA ARG A 666 12.79 -44.22 -23.60
C ARG A 666 12.93 -45.30 -22.54
N THR A 667 11.88 -45.53 -21.77
CA THR A 667 11.83 -46.57 -20.73
C THR A 667 10.63 -47.49 -20.89
N GLU A 668 10.82 -48.76 -20.55
CA GLU A 668 9.75 -49.76 -20.41
C GLU A 668 9.75 -50.28 -18.98
N PHE A 669 8.61 -50.18 -18.29
CA PHE A 669 8.42 -50.77 -16.96
C PHE A 669 7.43 -51.93 -17.06
N GLY A 670 7.73 -53.04 -16.39
CA GLY A 670 6.90 -54.23 -16.46
C GLY A 670 7.10 -55.21 -15.30
N ILE A 671 6.36 -56.31 -15.37
CA ILE A 671 6.40 -57.43 -14.43
C ILE A 671 6.83 -58.73 -15.12
N LYS A 672 7.34 -59.67 -14.33
CA LYS A 672 7.65 -61.04 -14.73
C LYS A 672 6.79 -62.02 -13.94
N ARG A 673 6.19 -62.99 -14.63
CA ARG A 673 5.39 -64.10 -14.07
C ARG A 673 5.82 -65.41 -14.74
N GLY A 674 6.56 -66.25 -14.02
CA GLY A 674 7.19 -67.45 -14.56
C GLY A 674 8.18 -67.11 -15.70
N LYS A 675 7.85 -67.56 -16.92
CA LYS A 675 8.60 -67.23 -18.16
C LYS A 675 8.00 -66.07 -18.96
N GLY A 676 6.87 -65.50 -18.53
CA GLY A 676 6.20 -64.40 -19.20
C GLY A 676 6.63 -63.04 -18.67
N GLU A 677 6.88 -62.10 -19.57
CA GLU A 677 7.01 -60.67 -19.25
C GLU A 677 5.71 -59.95 -19.63
N THR A 678 5.37 -58.88 -18.91
CA THR A 678 4.25 -57.99 -19.29
C THR A 678 4.64 -56.55 -18.98
N ILE A 679 4.66 -55.72 -20.02
CA ILE A 679 4.97 -54.29 -19.92
C ILE A 679 3.72 -53.58 -19.41
N LEU A 680 3.86 -52.87 -18.30
CA LEU A 680 2.78 -52.15 -17.61
C LEU A 680 2.81 -50.65 -17.90
N ASP A 681 3.95 -50.11 -18.31
CA ASP A 681 4.12 -48.68 -18.56
C ASP A 681 5.26 -48.37 -19.55
N ARG A 682 5.15 -47.23 -20.24
CA ARG A 682 6.11 -46.75 -21.24
C ARG A 682 6.22 -45.23 -21.15
N ALA A 683 7.43 -44.71 -21.29
CA ALA A 683 7.67 -43.27 -21.38
C ALA A 683 8.83 -42.98 -22.36
N SER A 684 8.66 -41.95 -23.18
CA SER A 684 9.47 -41.70 -24.38
C SER A 684 9.87 -40.22 -24.52
N ASP A 685 10.85 -39.94 -25.38
CA ASP A 685 11.41 -38.59 -25.59
C ASP A 685 11.89 -37.94 -24.27
N LEU A 686 12.46 -38.79 -23.40
CA LEU A 686 13.03 -38.40 -22.11
C LEU A 686 14.43 -37.82 -22.33
N VAL A 687 14.75 -36.71 -21.67
CA VAL A 687 16.02 -36.00 -21.88
C VAL A 687 16.68 -35.60 -20.56
N CYS A 688 18.02 -35.57 -20.53
CA CYS A 688 18.80 -35.25 -19.33
C CYS A 688 19.75 -34.06 -19.55
N GLY A 689 19.70 -33.04 -18.69
CA GLY A 689 20.46 -31.80 -18.88
C GLY A 689 20.39 -30.80 -17.74
N ASP A 690 20.60 -29.51 -18.01
CA ASP A 690 20.59 -28.43 -17.01
C ASP A 690 19.26 -27.68 -16.92
N VAL A 691 18.91 -27.23 -15.70
CA VAL A 691 17.68 -26.48 -15.42
C VAL A 691 17.99 -25.04 -15.01
N PHE A 692 17.29 -24.08 -15.60
CA PHE A 692 17.38 -22.65 -15.28
C PHE A 692 15.98 -22.09 -14.95
N VAL A 693 15.96 -21.05 -14.12
CA VAL A 693 14.72 -20.37 -13.69
C VAL A 693 14.78 -18.91 -14.07
N ILE A 694 13.74 -18.42 -14.75
CA ILE A 694 13.56 -16.98 -15.01
C ILE A 694 12.45 -16.46 -14.07
N GLN A 695 12.69 -15.34 -13.41
CA GLN A 695 11.69 -14.64 -12.60
C GLN A 695 11.90 -13.12 -12.69
N GLY A 696 10.88 -12.33 -12.39
CA GLY A 696 10.90 -10.89 -12.42
C GLY A 696 9.60 -10.33 -13.00
N GLN A 697 9.65 -9.19 -13.68
CA GLN A 697 8.46 -8.59 -14.31
C GLN A 697 8.42 -8.76 -15.84
N SER A 698 7.73 -7.89 -16.57
CA SER A 698 7.46 -7.99 -18.01
C SER A 698 8.69 -8.13 -18.91
N ASN A 699 9.84 -7.53 -18.56
CA ASN A 699 11.09 -7.76 -19.29
C ASN A 699 11.69 -9.16 -19.02
N ALA A 700 11.42 -9.77 -17.85
CA ALA A 700 11.71 -11.18 -17.60
C ALA A 700 10.72 -12.14 -18.27
N GLU A 701 9.44 -11.77 -18.43
CA GLU A 701 8.50 -12.48 -19.33
C GLU A 701 8.92 -12.39 -20.80
N ALA A 702 9.74 -11.38 -21.14
CA ALA A 702 10.03 -10.91 -22.50
C ALA A 702 8.80 -10.39 -23.26
N TRP A 703 7.95 -9.64 -22.57
CA TRP A 703 6.78 -9.00 -23.20
C TRP A 703 7.20 -8.11 -24.36
N THR A 704 6.48 -8.23 -25.48
CA THR A 704 6.56 -7.33 -26.64
C THR A 704 5.13 -6.97 -27.03
N ASP A 705 4.88 -5.72 -27.41
CA ASP A 705 3.52 -5.29 -27.77
C ASP A 705 3.04 -5.95 -29.08
N GLU A 706 3.98 -6.30 -29.96
CA GLU A 706 3.78 -7.12 -31.17
C GLU A 706 3.71 -8.64 -30.90
N ARG A 707 4.03 -9.08 -29.66
CA ARG A 707 4.02 -10.50 -29.22
C ARG A 707 4.84 -11.44 -30.11
N VAL A 708 6.08 -11.05 -30.41
CA VAL A 708 6.94 -11.71 -31.39
C VAL A 708 7.28 -13.16 -31.00
N VAL A 709 6.93 -14.10 -31.87
CA VAL A 709 7.29 -15.51 -31.75
C VAL A 709 8.72 -15.74 -32.25
N HIS A 710 9.57 -16.29 -31.39
CA HIS A 710 10.95 -16.66 -31.75
C HIS A 710 10.94 -17.83 -32.75
N PRO A 711 11.79 -17.85 -33.80
CA PRO A 711 11.72 -18.88 -34.84
C PRO A 711 12.26 -20.26 -34.38
N TYR A 712 13.29 -20.29 -33.53
CA TYR A 712 13.90 -21.54 -33.06
C TYR A 712 12.91 -22.48 -32.35
N ARG A 713 12.98 -23.78 -32.68
CA ARG A 713 12.28 -24.89 -32.02
C ARG A 713 13.29 -26.03 -31.84
N SER A 714 13.21 -26.76 -30.73
CA SER A 714 14.15 -27.85 -30.44
C SER A 714 13.57 -28.83 -29.42
N PRO A 715 13.70 -30.17 -29.61
CA PRO A 715 13.42 -31.16 -28.57
C PRO A 715 14.46 -31.13 -27.44
N TRP A 716 15.53 -30.36 -27.58
CA TRP A 716 16.55 -30.18 -26.54
C TRP A 716 16.27 -28.98 -25.63
N LEU A 717 15.21 -28.20 -25.91
CA LEU A 717 14.80 -27.05 -25.09
C LEU A 717 13.39 -27.29 -24.52
N ARG A 718 13.28 -27.64 -23.23
CA ARG A 718 12.01 -28.01 -22.58
C ARG A 718 11.48 -26.98 -21.59
N SER A 719 10.18 -27.02 -21.34
CA SER A 719 9.54 -26.36 -20.20
C SER A 719 8.37 -27.20 -19.69
N PHE A 720 7.81 -26.82 -18.54
CA PHE A 720 6.72 -27.53 -17.86
C PHE A 720 5.57 -26.58 -17.51
N GLY A 721 4.32 -27.03 -17.72
CA GLY A 721 3.09 -26.32 -17.38
C GLY A 721 2.96 -24.96 -18.04
N THR A 722 2.39 -23.99 -17.32
CA THR A 722 2.06 -22.65 -17.82
C THR A 722 2.48 -21.53 -16.84
N PRO A 723 2.92 -20.36 -17.31
CA PRO A 723 3.02 -19.15 -16.47
C PRO A 723 1.68 -18.46 -16.20
N SER A 724 0.55 -18.95 -16.74
CA SER A 724 -0.77 -18.31 -16.66
C SER A 724 -1.21 -18.00 -15.22
N THR A 725 -1.83 -16.83 -15.04
CA THR A 725 -2.48 -16.39 -13.80
C THR A 725 -3.88 -16.95 -13.61
N ASN A 726 -4.47 -17.60 -14.62
CA ASN A 726 -5.78 -18.24 -14.48
C ASN A 726 -5.67 -19.42 -13.50
N LYS A 727 -6.39 -19.34 -12.38
CA LYS A 727 -6.41 -20.37 -11.32
C LYS A 727 -6.72 -21.77 -11.85
N ASP A 728 -7.63 -21.87 -12.82
CA ASP A 728 -8.13 -23.13 -13.37
C ASP A 728 -7.04 -23.87 -14.18
N ARG A 729 -6.04 -23.14 -14.68
CA ARG A 729 -4.94 -23.67 -15.51
C ARG A 729 -3.55 -23.50 -14.92
N ALA A 730 -3.40 -22.73 -13.85
CA ALA A 730 -2.13 -22.55 -13.14
C ALA A 730 -1.58 -23.86 -12.52
N ARG A 731 -2.38 -24.94 -12.53
CA ARG A 731 -2.00 -26.30 -12.15
C ARG A 731 -1.96 -27.30 -13.33
N ASP A 732 -1.82 -26.83 -14.56
CA ASP A 732 -1.59 -27.68 -15.74
C ASP A 732 -0.23 -28.40 -15.65
N ALA A 733 -0.27 -29.72 -15.44
CA ALA A 733 0.91 -30.57 -15.18
C ALA A 733 1.41 -31.29 -16.44
N VAL A 734 1.89 -30.54 -17.44
CA VAL A 734 2.29 -31.05 -18.76
C VAL A 734 3.75 -30.73 -19.11
N TRP A 735 4.39 -31.59 -19.91
CA TRP A 735 5.72 -31.37 -20.51
C TRP A 735 5.63 -30.94 -21.98
N GLY A 736 6.63 -30.20 -22.46
CA GLY A 736 6.71 -29.82 -23.87
C GLY A 736 7.96 -29.03 -24.22
N ASN A 737 8.10 -28.74 -25.51
CA ASN A 737 9.19 -27.90 -26.04
C ASN A 737 8.91 -26.43 -25.68
N ALA A 738 9.94 -25.72 -25.24
CA ALA A 738 9.79 -24.34 -24.79
C ALA A 738 9.56 -23.36 -25.95
N LEU A 739 8.78 -22.32 -25.70
CA LEU A 739 8.37 -21.30 -26.67
C LEU A 739 8.67 -19.91 -26.11
N SER A 740 8.92 -18.90 -26.93
CA SER A 740 9.06 -17.53 -26.41
C SER A 740 7.71 -17.02 -25.90
N PHE A 741 6.71 -17.16 -26.77
CA PHE A 741 5.30 -16.88 -26.60
C PHE A 741 4.54 -17.78 -27.59
N ASN A 742 3.25 -18.03 -27.37
CA ASN A 742 2.40 -18.69 -28.36
C ASN A 742 1.05 -17.95 -28.47
N GLY A 743 0.72 -17.51 -29.68
CA GLY A 743 -0.40 -16.61 -29.95
C GLY A 743 -1.67 -17.35 -30.34
N GLY A 744 -2.60 -17.51 -29.40
CA GLY A 744 -3.93 -18.05 -29.67
C GLY A 744 -4.78 -18.13 -28.40
N GLN A 745 -6.08 -18.38 -28.54
CA GLN A 745 -7.01 -18.45 -27.39
C GLN A 745 -6.75 -19.65 -26.46
N ASN A 746 -5.96 -20.65 -26.89
CA ASN A 746 -5.80 -21.95 -26.20
C ASN A 746 -4.33 -22.35 -25.89
N HIS A 747 -3.33 -21.50 -26.13
CA HIS A 747 -1.90 -21.89 -26.03
C HIS A 747 -1.07 -21.10 -25.00
N HIS A 748 -1.37 -21.36 -23.73
CA HIS A 748 -0.73 -20.79 -22.54
C HIS A 748 0.46 -21.62 -22.00
N HIS A 749 0.77 -22.80 -22.54
CA HIS A 749 1.85 -23.68 -22.05
C HIS A 749 3.26 -23.29 -22.53
N PHE A 750 4.27 -23.75 -21.78
CA PHE A 750 5.70 -23.79 -22.15
C PHE A 750 6.39 -22.46 -22.51
N GLN A 751 5.74 -21.32 -22.22
CA GLN A 751 6.28 -20.01 -22.52
C GLN A 751 7.44 -19.65 -21.58
N ILE A 752 8.57 -19.21 -22.14
CA ILE A 752 9.80 -18.87 -21.42
C ILE A 752 10.39 -17.49 -21.78
N GLY A 753 9.77 -16.76 -22.71
CA GLY A 753 10.24 -15.45 -23.17
C GLY A 753 11.28 -15.53 -24.29
N TYR A 754 11.40 -14.46 -25.10
CA TYR A 754 12.26 -14.38 -26.29
C TYR A 754 13.75 -14.58 -25.96
N TRP A 755 14.26 -13.88 -24.94
CA TRP A 755 15.64 -14.01 -24.48
C TRP A 755 15.92 -15.37 -23.82
N GLY A 756 14.90 -15.98 -23.20
CA GLY A 756 14.99 -17.36 -22.68
C GLY A 756 15.22 -18.38 -23.79
N VAL A 757 14.52 -18.27 -24.92
CA VAL A 757 14.75 -19.16 -26.08
C VAL A 757 16.13 -18.96 -26.70
N GLU A 758 16.56 -17.73 -26.93
CA GLU A 758 17.88 -17.44 -27.53
C GLU A 758 19.04 -17.88 -26.61
N LEU A 759 18.93 -17.67 -25.28
CA LEU A 759 19.91 -18.17 -24.31
C LEU A 759 19.93 -19.71 -24.28
N GLY A 760 18.76 -20.35 -24.24
CA GLY A 760 18.63 -21.81 -24.26
C GLY A 760 19.25 -22.43 -25.51
N LYS A 761 18.98 -21.84 -26.68
CA LYS A 761 19.60 -22.20 -27.96
C LYS A 761 21.12 -22.15 -27.88
N MET A 762 21.71 -21.02 -27.48
CA MET A 762 23.17 -20.87 -27.43
C MET A 762 23.83 -21.87 -26.46
N LEU A 763 23.18 -22.19 -25.33
CA LEU A 763 23.65 -23.21 -24.38
C LEU A 763 23.62 -24.62 -24.98
N ILE A 764 22.54 -25.01 -25.67
CA ILE A 764 22.43 -26.30 -26.40
C ILE A 764 23.51 -26.38 -27.49
N GLU A 765 23.65 -25.32 -28.29
CA GLU A 765 24.61 -25.23 -29.39
C GLU A 765 26.06 -25.36 -28.90
N LYS A 766 26.39 -24.75 -27.75
CA LYS A 766 27.73 -24.76 -27.15
C LYS A 766 28.08 -26.03 -26.39
N HIS A 767 27.18 -26.52 -25.52
CA HIS A 767 27.49 -27.58 -24.55
C HIS A 767 26.96 -28.96 -24.97
N LYS A 768 26.14 -29.06 -26.01
CA LYS A 768 25.52 -30.32 -26.48
C LYS A 768 24.76 -31.07 -25.38
N VAL A 769 24.16 -30.32 -24.44
CA VAL A 769 23.24 -30.83 -23.43
C VAL A 769 21.85 -30.20 -23.59
N PRO A 770 20.77 -30.94 -23.32
CA PRO A 770 19.44 -30.41 -23.14
C PRO A 770 19.37 -29.32 -22.08
N ILE A 771 18.47 -28.37 -22.26
CA ILE A 771 18.22 -27.25 -21.36
C ILE A 771 16.73 -27.19 -21.03
N CYS A 772 16.40 -27.07 -19.75
CA CYS A 772 15.05 -26.76 -19.31
C CYS A 772 14.99 -25.36 -18.71
N ILE A 773 14.01 -24.56 -19.11
CA ILE A 773 13.78 -23.23 -18.56
C ILE A 773 12.35 -23.15 -18.03
N ILE A 774 12.19 -22.80 -16.76
CA ILE A 774 10.88 -22.48 -16.17
C ILE A 774 10.85 -20.97 -15.90
N ASN A 775 10.05 -20.24 -16.67
CA ASN A 775 9.83 -18.82 -16.47
C ASN A 775 8.57 -18.61 -15.60
N GLY A 776 8.73 -17.92 -14.47
CA GLY A 776 7.69 -17.53 -13.52
C GLY A 776 7.65 -16.02 -13.26
N ALA A 777 8.09 -15.22 -14.24
CA ALA A 777 7.93 -13.77 -14.21
C ALA A 777 6.45 -13.34 -14.32
N GLN A 778 6.15 -12.07 -14.01
CA GLN A 778 4.81 -11.51 -14.03
C GLN A 778 4.79 -10.03 -14.45
N GLY A 779 4.07 -9.69 -15.52
CA GLY A 779 4.01 -8.31 -16.02
C GLY A 779 3.47 -7.31 -14.98
N GLY A 780 4.17 -6.18 -14.84
CA GLY A 780 3.72 -5.05 -14.01
C GLY A 780 3.84 -5.23 -12.48
N THR A 781 4.77 -6.05 -11.99
CA THR A 781 4.89 -6.35 -10.54
C THR A 781 6.10 -5.72 -9.85
N ARG A 782 5.91 -5.42 -8.56
CA ARG A 782 6.94 -4.96 -7.61
C ARG A 782 7.59 -6.14 -6.87
N ILE A 783 8.75 -5.94 -6.27
CA ILE A 783 9.51 -7.01 -5.58
C ILE A 783 8.82 -7.56 -4.32
N ASP A 784 7.97 -6.77 -3.65
CA ASP A 784 7.17 -7.22 -2.51
C ASP A 784 6.05 -8.21 -2.92
N GLN A 785 5.67 -8.24 -4.19
CA GLN A 785 4.71 -9.20 -4.74
C GLN A 785 5.34 -10.55 -5.15
N HIS A 786 6.68 -10.62 -5.22
CA HIS A 786 7.44 -11.83 -5.55
C HIS A 786 7.87 -12.64 -4.32
N GLN A 787 7.48 -12.22 -3.11
CA GLN A 787 7.81 -12.91 -1.87
C GLN A 787 7.12 -14.27 -1.77
N ARG A 788 7.72 -15.18 -1.00
CA ARG A 788 7.17 -16.51 -0.72
C ARG A 788 6.02 -16.43 0.28
N ASN A 789 4.91 -17.11 -0.02
CA ASN A 789 3.86 -17.36 0.98
C ASN A 789 4.38 -18.46 1.93
N GLU A 790 4.58 -18.14 3.20
CA GLU A 790 5.09 -19.10 4.20
C GLU A 790 4.02 -20.07 4.72
N VAL A 791 2.73 -19.81 4.45
CA VAL A 791 1.61 -20.67 4.84
C VAL A 791 1.32 -21.74 3.78
N ASP A 792 1.17 -21.34 2.51
CA ASP A 792 1.24 -22.26 1.36
C ASP A 792 2.31 -21.77 0.35
N PRO A 793 3.53 -22.32 0.41
CA PRO A 793 4.59 -22.02 -0.55
C PRO A 793 4.25 -22.35 -2.01
N THR A 794 3.20 -23.13 -2.26
CA THR A 794 2.69 -23.55 -3.57
C THR A 794 1.33 -22.92 -3.92
N ASP A 795 0.99 -21.81 -3.26
CA ASP A 795 -0.20 -21.01 -3.56
C ASP A 795 -0.08 -20.41 -4.97
N VAL A 796 -0.80 -21.01 -5.92
CA VAL A 796 -0.79 -20.63 -7.34
C VAL A 796 -1.49 -19.30 -7.63
N THR A 797 -2.09 -18.65 -6.62
CA THR A 797 -2.50 -17.25 -6.75
C THR A 797 -1.31 -16.30 -6.64
N THR A 798 -0.27 -16.66 -5.86
CA THR A 798 0.98 -15.90 -5.75
C THR A 798 1.95 -16.19 -6.91
N ILE A 799 2.83 -15.22 -7.20
CA ILE A 799 3.84 -15.36 -8.28
C ILE A 799 4.84 -16.46 -7.92
N TYR A 800 5.39 -16.41 -6.71
CA TYR A 800 6.35 -17.39 -6.20
C TYR A 800 5.74 -18.80 -6.16
N GLY A 801 4.51 -18.93 -5.68
CA GLY A 801 3.84 -20.23 -5.54
C GLY A 801 3.49 -20.91 -6.87
N ARG A 802 3.15 -20.17 -7.94
CA ARG A 802 3.04 -20.75 -9.30
C ARG A 802 4.36 -21.37 -9.76
N LEU A 803 5.46 -20.63 -9.63
CA LEU A 803 6.78 -21.09 -10.05
C LEU A 803 7.24 -22.30 -9.23
N LEU A 804 7.09 -22.26 -7.91
CA LEU A 804 7.46 -23.35 -7.03
C LEU A 804 6.60 -24.60 -7.28
N TRP A 805 5.29 -24.44 -7.45
CA TRP A 805 4.39 -25.55 -7.79
C TRP A 805 4.85 -26.23 -9.09
N ARG A 806 5.13 -25.46 -10.15
CA ARG A 806 5.64 -26.00 -11.43
C ARG A 806 6.94 -26.76 -11.24
N LEU A 807 7.92 -26.20 -10.54
CA LEU A 807 9.22 -26.86 -10.31
C LEU A 807 9.13 -28.11 -9.41
N ARG A 808 8.16 -28.14 -8.48
CA ARG A 808 7.87 -29.34 -7.66
C ARG A 808 7.20 -30.44 -8.48
N GLN A 809 6.17 -30.14 -9.28
CA GLN A 809 5.53 -31.14 -10.15
C GLN A 809 6.42 -31.61 -11.30
N ALA A 810 7.22 -30.70 -11.89
CA ALA A 810 8.27 -31.05 -12.84
C ALA A 810 9.43 -31.85 -12.22
N LYS A 811 9.42 -32.05 -10.90
CA LYS A 811 10.45 -32.78 -10.13
C LYS A 811 11.87 -32.15 -10.19
N LEU A 812 11.97 -30.88 -10.60
CA LEU A 812 13.22 -30.18 -10.93
C LEU A 812 13.80 -29.28 -9.82
N THR A 813 13.15 -29.11 -8.66
CA THR A 813 13.59 -28.12 -7.64
C THR A 813 15.08 -28.23 -7.25
N HIS A 814 15.59 -29.45 -7.12
CA HIS A 814 16.99 -29.71 -6.77
C HIS A 814 17.94 -29.68 -7.99
N GLY A 815 17.40 -29.54 -9.19
CA GLY A 815 18.15 -29.44 -10.45
C GLY A 815 18.48 -28.01 -10.90
N VAL A 816 17.83 -27.01 -10.32
CA VAL A 816 17.97 -25.59 -10.71
C VAL A 816 19.42 -25.12 -10.51
N ARG A 817 20.11 -24.84 -11.62
CA ARG A 817 21.51 -24.42 -11.66
C ARG A 817 21.70 -22.92 -11.41
N ALA A 818 20.73 -22.09 -11.79
CA ALA A 818 20.74 -20.64 -11.54
C ALA A 818 19.34 -20.03 -11.62
N VAL A 819 19.20 -18.85 -10.99
CA VAL A 819 18.04 -17.97 -11.15
C VAL A 819 18.46 -16.72 -11.93
N LEU A 820 17.65 -16.35 -12.91
CA LEU A 820 17.84 -15.23 -13.81
C LEU A 820 16.73 -14.20 -13.51
N TRP A 821 17.12 -13.03 -13.03
CA TRP A 821 16.23 -11.99 -12.51
C TRP A 821 16.31 -10.71 -13.34
N HIS A 822 15.18 -10.24 -13.85
CA HIS A 822 15.02 -8.87 -14.36
C HIS A 822 13.73 -8.27 -13.81
N GLN A 823 13.86 -7.31 -12.90
CA GLN A 823 12.75 -6.57 -12.33
C GLN A 823 13.23 -5.29 -11.66
N GLY A 824 12.34 -4.31 -11.55
CA GLY A 824 12.53 -3.10 -10.73
C GLY A 824 11.75 -1.91 -11.29
N GLU A 825 11.29 -1.98 -12.54
CA GLU A 825 10.63 -0.88 -13.22
C GLU A 825 9.36 -0.42 -12.48
N ASN A 826 8.65 -1.31 -11.76
CA ASN A 826 7.50 -0.93 -10.93
C ASN A 826 7.88 -0.45 -9.51
N ASP A 827 9.12 -0.67 -9.05
CA ASP A 827 9.65 -0.21 -7.75
C ASP A 827 10.32 1.17 -7.82
N GLN A 828 10.43 1.76 -9.01
CA GLN A 828 10.90 3.14 -9.21
C GLN A 828 9.97 4.19 -8.58
N GLY A 829 8.73 3.79 -8.25
CA GLY A 829 7.68 4.66 -7.72
C GLY A 829 7.46 4.53 -6.21
N GLU A 830 6.30 5.02 -5.78
CA GLU A 830 5.93 5.20 -4.37
C GLU A 830 4.80 4.27 -3.87
N SER A 831 4.19 3.52 -4.79
CA SER A 831 2.94 2.78 -4.57
C SER A 831 3.14 1.41 -3.90
N GLY A 832 4.14 1.27 -3.02
CA GLY A 832 4.44 0.03 -2.30
C GLY A 832 3.71 -0.11 -0.97
N ALA A 833 3.54 -1.33 -0.46
CA ALA A 833 2.78 -1.60 0.77
C ALA A 833 3.24 -0.78 2.00
N THR A 834 4.54 -0.49 2.10
CA THR A 834 5.14 0.35 3.16
C THR A 834 4.86 1.84 3.02
N GLY A 835 4.55 2.34 1.82
CA GLY A 835 4.32 3.76 1.52
C GLY A 835 5.58 4.64 1.51
N SER A 836 6.76 4.04 1.62
CA SER A 836 7.99 4.64 1.11
C SER A 836 8.11 4.36 -0.39
N PHE A 837 9.09 5.00 -1.05
CA PHE A 837 9.51 4.57 -2.38
C PHE A 837 10.07 3.14 -2.37
N GLY A 838 9.93 2.42 -3.48
CA GLY A 838 10.31 1.00 -3.58
C GLY A 838 11.79 0.75 -3.28
N TRP A 839 12.68 1.63 -3.75
CA TRP A 839 14.14 1.56 -3.50
C TRP A 839 14.55 1.47 -2.02
N VAL A 840 13.71 1.92 -1.09
CA VAL A 840 13.99 1.89 0.35
C VAL A 840 14.01 0.45 0.88
N ASN A 841 13.09 -0.40 0.41
CA ASN A 841 12.90 -1.78 0.90
C ASN A 841 13.35 -2.84 -0.11
N TYR A 842 13.76 -2.43 -1.32
CA TYR A 842 14.10 -3.33 -2.42
C TYR A 842 15.17 -4.36 -2.04
N GLU A 843 16.18 -3.92 -1.31
CA GLU A 843 17.30 -4.73 -0.83
C GLU A 843 16.83 -5.84 0.12
N ASP A 844 16.07 -5.47 1.15
CA ASP A 844 15.42 -6.37 2.11
C ASP A 844 14.54 -7.43 1.42
N TYR A 845 13.67 -6.99 0.50
CA TYR A 845 12.78 -7.89 -0.24
C TYR A 845 13.56 -8.81 -1.20
N PHE A 846 14.67 -8.35 -1.78
CA PHE A 846 15.54 -9.20 -2.58
C PHE A 846 16.25 -10.25 -1.72
N ILE A 847 16.77 -9.87 -0.55
CA ILE A 847 17.44 -10.78 0.39
C ILE A 847 16.47 -11.87 0.86
N ARG A 848 15.24 -11.51 1.24
CA ARG A 848 14.18 -12.46 1.65
C ARG A 848 13.79 -13.41 0.52
N MET A 849 13.53 -12.90 -0.69
CA MET A 849 13.17 -13.72 -1.85
C MET A 849 14.32 -14.65 -2.31
N SER A 850 15.57 -14.18 -2.30
CA SER A 850 16.73 -14.99 -2.69
C SER A 850 17.12 -16.03 -1.63
N ALA A 851 16.84 -15.75 -0.35
CA ALA A 851 16.83 -16.75 0.72
C ALA A 851 15.77 -17.84 0.45
N SER A 852 14.53 -17.45 0.13
CA SER A 852 13.46 -18.38 -0.26
C SER A 852 13.87 -19.26 -1.45
N TRP A 853 14.41 -18.67 -2.53
CA TRP A 853 14.94 -19.42 -3.67
C TRP A 853 16.01 -20.43 -3.24
N LYS A 854 16.94 -20.08 -2.35
CA LYS A 854 17.99 -21.01 -1.90
C LYS A 854 17.48 -22.12 -1.01
N GLN A 855 16.35 -21.91 -0.32
CA GLN A 855 15.67 -22.92 0.47
C GLN A 855 14.94 -23.94 -0.42
N ASP A 856 14.14 -23.48 -1.38
CA ASP A 856 13.39 -24.38 -2.28
C ASP A 856 14.25 -24.96 -3.42
N TYR A 857 15.32 -24.26 -3.82
CA TYR A 857 16.24 -24.63 -4.91
C TYR A 857 17.70 -24.72 -4.38
N PRO A 858 18.04 -25.74 -3.59
CA PRO A 858 19.30 -25.78 -2.81
C PRO A 858 20.57 -25.71 -3.67
N ASN A 859 20.52 -26.22 -4.91
CA ASN A 859 21.69 -26.38 -5.77
C ASN A 859 21.95 -25.23 -6.76
N ILE A 860 21.30 -24.07 -6.59
CA ILE A 860 21.66 -22.84 -7.31
C ILE A 860 23.16 -22.58 -7.17
N LYS A 861 23.88 -22.52 -8.29
CA LYS A 861 25.30 -22.14 -8.37
C LYS A 861 25.48 -20.63 -8.45
N HIS A 862 24.58 -19.90 -9.12
CA HIS A 862 24.70 -18.45 -9.30
C HIS A 862 23.35 -17.73 -9.43
N TYR A 863 23.33 -16.44 -9.10
CA TYR A 863 22.22 -15.51 -9.33
C TYR A 863 22.62 -14.47 -10.38
N TYR A 864 21.86 -14.38 -11.46
CA TYR A 864 22.07 -13.39 -12.53
C TYR A 864 21.01 -12.30 -12.44
N THR A 865 21.39 -11.11 -12.00
CA THR A 865 20.48 -9.96 -11.87
C THR A 865 20.73 -8.94 -12.98
N HIS A 866 19.75 -8.06 -13.21
CA HIS A 866 19.88 -6.94 -14.13
C HIS A 866 19.64 -5.63 -13.38
N GLN A 867 20.49 -4.64 -13.62
CA GLN A 867 20.18 -3.25 -13.30
C GLN A 867 19.28 -2.70 -14.41
N ILE A 868 18.12 -2.16 -14.04
CA ILE A 868 17.20 -1.53 -15.01
C ILE A 868 17.82 -0.26 -15.61
N TRP A 869 17.37 0.15 -16.79
CA TRP A 869 17.88 1.35 -17.44
C TRP A 869 17.24 2.63 -16.86
N PRO A 870 17.86 3.82 -17.04
CA PRO A 870 17.37 5.07 -16.47
C PRO A 870 15.96 5.41 -16.95
N GLY A 871 15.03 5.65 -16.03
CA GLY A 871 13.67 6.07 -16.37
C GLY A 871 12.83 5.04 -17.15
N ALA A 872 13.14 3.75 -17.01
CA ALA A 872 12.35 2.66 -17.62
C ALA A 872 10.85 2.83 -17.35
N CYS A 873 10.01 2.46 -18.32
CA CYS A 873 8.55 2.66 -18.27
C CYS A 873 8.10 4.12 -18.02
N GLY A 874 8.96 5.11 -18.27
CA GLY A 874 8.63 6.54 -18.21
C GLY A 874 8.85 7.21 -16.85
N SER A 875 9.56 6.58 -15.90
CA SER A 875 9.92 7.22 -14.63
C SER A 875 10.88 8.41 -14.85
N ARG A 876 10.76 9.45 -14.02
CA ARG A 876 11.52 10.71 -14.15
C ARG A 876 12.05 11.30 -12.84
N SER A 877 11.93 10.57 -11.73
CA SER A 877 12.31 11.05 -10.39
C SER A 877 13.57 10.35 -9.89
N VAL A 878 14.32 10.99 -8.98
CA VAL A 878 15.65 10.51 -8.51
C VAL A 878 15.58 9.15 -7.81
N GLU A 879 14.40 8.74 -7.38
CA GLU A 879 14.12 7.45 -6.75
C GLU A 879 14.34 6.25 -7.70
N ASN A 880 14.25 6.43 -9.03
CA ASN A 880 14.74 5.41 -9.97
C ASN A 880 16.27 5.30 -9.97
N ASP A 881 16.98 6.41 -9.78
CA ASP A 881 18.45 6.45 -9.74
C ASP A 881 18.93 5.72 -8.47
N ARG A 882 18.26 5.97 -7.33
CA ARG A 882 18.49 5.25 -6.06
C ARG A 882 18.13 3.76 -6.15
N LEU A 883 17.08 3.38 -6.87
CA LEU A 883 16.78 1.96 -7.12
C LEU A 883 17.88 1.27 -7.91
N ARG A 884 18.38 1.92 -8.97
CA ARG A 884 19.49 1.40 -9.78
C ARG A 884 20.77 1.26 -8.95
N GLU A 885 21.03 2.18 -8.02
CA GLU A 885 22.14 2.07 -7.06
C GLU A 885 21.99 0.86 -6.13
N ARG A 886 20.79 0.59 -5.57
CA ARG A 886 20.53 -0.66 -4.81
C ARG A 886 20.84 -1.90 -5.64
N GLN A 887 20.36 -1.94 -6.89
CA GLN A 887 20.65 -3.05 -7.82
C GLN A 887 22.15 -3.20 -8.13
N ARG A 888 22.91 -2.11 -8.19
CA ARG A 888 24.37 -2.10 -8.37
C ARG A 888 25.11 -2.70 -7.17
N GLN A 889 24.63 -2.42 -5.96
CA GLN A 889 25.27 -2.82 -4.71
C GLN A 889 24.97 -4.28 -4.31
N LEU A 890 23.85 -4.87 -4.75
CA LEU A 890 23.43 -6.23 -4.39
C LEU A 890 24.56 -7.30 -4.45
N PRO A 891 25.41 -7.39 -5.49
CA PRO A 891 26.46 -8.42 -5.54
C PRO A 891 27.48 -8.37 -4.40
N GLY A 892 27.66 -7.21 -3.74
CA GLY A 892 28.53 -7.09 -2.57
C GLY A 892 28.05 -7.90 -1.35
N GLN A 893 26.81 -8.39 -1.36
CA GLN A 893 26.20 -9.17 -0.28
C GLN A 893 26.07 -10.67 -0.58
N PHE A 894 26.60 -11.16 -1.71
CA PHE A 894 26.44 -12.55 -2.17
C PHE A 894 27.71 -13.06 -2.89
N SER A 895 28.32 -14.14 -2.40
CA SER A 895 29.47 -14.81 -3.02
C SER A 895 29.20 -15.32 -4.45
N ASN A 896 27.92 -15.51 -4.82
CA ASN A 896 27.50 -16.18 -6.05
C ASN A 896 26.45 -15.35 -6.82
N MET A 897 26.70 -14.04 -6.98
CA MET A 897 25.84 -13.14 -7.75
C MET A 897 26.63 -12.35 -8.80
N SER A 898 25.97 -11.98 -9.89
CA SER A 898 26.46 -10.94 -10.80
C SER A 898 25.29 -10.10 -11.31
N VAL A 899 25.52 -8.81 -11.49
CA VAL A 899 24.56 -7.86 -12.07
C VAL A 899 25.01 -7.42 -13.46
N MET A 900 24.05 -7.32 -14.38
CA MET A 900 24.27 -6.90 -15.78
C MET A 900 23.60 -5.55 -16.05
N SER A 901 24.26 -4.70 -16.83
CA SER A 901 23.76 -3.37 -17.19
C SER A 901 22.87 -3.44 -18.44
N THR A 902 21.59 -3.06 -18.30
CA THR A 902 20.66 -2.98 -19.45
C THR A 902 20.78 -1.66 -20.23
N LEU A 903 21.53 -0.68 -19.69
CA LEU A 903 21.80 0.64 -20.30
C LEU A 903 22.33 0.54 -21.75
N GLY A 904 23.15 -0.47 -22.03
CA GLY A 904 23.81 -0.68 -23.32
C GLY A 904 23.00 -1.44 -24.36
N ILE A 905 21.80 -1.94 -24.04
CA ILE A 905 21.01 -2.73 -25.01
C ILE A 905 20.54 -1.82 -26.16
N ARG A 906 20.72 -2.28 -27.41
CA ARG A 906 20.34 -1.57 -28.64
C ARG A 906 19.70 -2.55 -29.66
N PRO A 907 18.57 -2.19 -30.29
CA PRO A 907 17.65 -1.13 -29.86
C PRO A 907 17.07 -1.46 -28.47
N GLY A 908 16.85 -0.42 -27.67
CA GLY A 908 16.14 -0.49 -26.39
C GLY A 908 14.63 -0.38 -26.57
N GLY A 909 13.95 0.21 -25.60
CA GLY A 909 12.53 0.54 -25.70
C GLY A 909 12.06 1.40 -24.53
N GLY A 910 10.79 1.82 -24.57
CA GLY A 910 10.22 2.72 -23.54
C GLY A 910 9.98 2.02 -22.20
N CYS A 911 9.28 0.89 -22.21
CA CYS A 911 9.01 0.04 -21.04
C CYS A 911 9.45 -1.42 -21.26
N HIS A 912 9.45 -1.87 -22.51
CA HIS A 912 9.82 -3.23 -22.90
C HIS A 912 10.80 -3.19 -24.08
N PHE A 913 11.69 -4.18 -24.18
CA PHE A 913 12.61 -4.30 -25.32
C PHE A 913 11.90 -4.85 -26.57
N PHE A 914 12.45 -4.54 -27.75
CA PHE A 914 12.15 -5.30 -28.96
C PHE A 914 12.81 -6.70 -28.92
N ALA A 915 12.35 -7.61 -29.78
CA ALA A 915 12.92 -8.95 -29.95
C ALA A 915 14.46 -8.96 -30.12
N THR A 916 15.00 -8.00 -30.87
CA THR A 916 16.45 -7.83 -31.07
C THR A 916 17.19 -7.39 -29.80
N GLY A 917 16.57 -6.54 -28.98
CA GLY A 917 17.07 -6.13 -27.66
C GLY A 917 17.07 -7.28 -26.65
N TYR A 918 16.00 -8.08 -26.61
CA TYR A 918 15.97 -9.34 -25.84
C TYR A 918 17.03 -10.34 -26.31
N ALA A 919 17.28 -10.46 -27.62
CA ALA A 919 18.38 -11.28 -28.11
C ALA A 919 19.76 -10.73 -27.70
N ALA A 920 19.92 -9.40 -27.59
CA ALA A 920 21.15 -8.79 -27.07
C ALA A 920 21.35 -9.06 -25.58
N MET A 921 20.28 -8.98 -24.77
CA MET A 921 20.27 -9.37 -23.35
C MET A 921 20.73 -10.82 -23.17
N ALA A 922 20.21 -11.76 -23.97
CA ALA A 922 20.65 -13.16 -23.96
C ALA A 922 22.14 -13.31 -24.31
N ARG A 923 22.63 -12.60 -25.34
CA ARG A 923 24.05 -12.62 -25.77
C ARG A 923 24.98 -12.03 -24.72
N GLN A 924 24.59 -10.96 -24.03
CA GLN A 924 25.37 -10.37 -22.93
C GLN A 924 25.47 -11.34 -21.74
N LEU A 925 24.40 -12.07 -21.43
CA LEU A 925 24.36 -12.99 -20.29
C LEU A 925 25.05 -14.34 -20.57
N PHE A 926 25.11 -14.79 -21.82
CA PHE A 926 25.66 -16.10 -22.18
C PHE A 926 27.13 -16.34 -21.73
N PRO A 927 28.11 -15.43 -21.94
CA PRO A 927 29.48 -15.59 -21.42
C PRO A 927 29.55 -15.72 -19.90
N LEU A 928 28.69 -15.00 -19.18
CA LEU A 928 28.60 -15.00 -17.73
C LEU A 928 28.07 -16.35 -17.20
N VAL A 929 27.08 -16.93 -17.87
CA VAL A 929 26.56 -18.28 -17.59
C VAL A 929 27.62 -19.36 -17.89
N ASN A 930 28.36 -19.23 -19.00
CA ASN A 930 29.47 -20.13 -19.34
C ASN A 930 30.53 -20.15 -18.23
N LYS A 931 30.89 -18.98 -17.68
CA LYS A 931 31.85 -18.86 -16.57
C LYS A 931 31.36 -19.57 -15.31
N TYR A 932 30.21 -19.18 -14.75
CA TYR A 932 29.82 -19.62 -13.39
C TYR A 932 29.01 -20.93 -13.34
N ASN A 933 28.32 -21.34 -14.41
CA ASN A 933 27.62 -22.63 -14.44
C ASN A 933 28.43 -23.77 -15.09
N TYR A 934 29.32 -23.45 -16.05
CA TYR A 934 30.06 -24.44 -16.85
C TYR A 934 31.59 -24.39 -16.67
N GLY A 935 32.13 -23.46 -15.86
CA GLY A 935 33.56 -23.37 -15.57
C GLY A 935 34.41 -22.92 -16.75
N VAL A 936 33.81 -22.29 -17.76
CA VAL A 936 34.55 -21.85 -18.96
C VAL A 936 35.33 -20.59 -18.62
N GLU A 937 36.66 -20.68 -18.67
CA GLU A 937 37.53 -19.52 -18.52
C GLU A 937 37.32 -18.51 -19.67
N SER A 938 37.38 -17.23 -19.33
CA SER A 938 37.29 -16.13 -20.30
C SER A 938 38.55 -15.27 -20.25
N LYS A 939 39.13 -15.00 -21.42
CA LYS A 939 40.29 -14.12 -21.60
C LYS A 939 39.94 -12.62 -21.42
N VAL A 940 38.65 -12.28 -21.36
CA VAL A 940 38.14 -10.92 -21.15
C VAL A 940 37.10 -10.91 -20.02
N THR A 941 36.91 -9.76 -19.37
CA THR A 941 35.86 -9.59 -18.35
C THR A 941 34.48 -9.83 -18.95
N VAL A 942 33.61 -10.54 -18.23
CA VAL A 942 32.24 -10.90 -18.69
C VAL A 942 31.11 -10.21 -17.91
N THR A 943 31.46 -9.30 -17.00
CA THR A 943 30.53 -8.49 -16.18
C THR A 943 30.49 -7.05 -16.68
N ALA A 944 29.38 -6.36 -16.44
CA ALA A 944 29.30 -4.91 -16.63
C ALA A 944 30.32 -4.17 -15.73
N PRO A 945 31.01 -3.11 -16.22
CA PRO A 945 31.89 -2.30 -15.39
C PRO A 945 31.20 -1.72 -14.17
N ASN A 946 31.82 -1.89 -13.00
CA ASN A 946 31.28 -1.42 -11.72
C ASN A 946 32.24 -0.43 -11.05
N LEU A 947 31.68 0.66 -10.51
CA LEU A 947 32.42 1.70 -9.81
C LEU A 947 32.86 1.22 -8.41
N GLN A 948 34.18 1.23 -8.17
CA GLN A 948 34.78 0.85 -6.89
C GLN A 948 34.96 2.05 -5.94
N SER A 949 35.32 3.23 -6.48
CA SER A 949 35.50 4.44 -5.66
C SER A 949 35.46 5.74 -6.47
N VAL A 950 35.14 6.83 -5.77
CA VAL A 950 35.24 8.21 -6.25
C VAL A 950 36.07 9.00 -5.23
N SER A 951 36.97 9.87 -5.68
CA SER A 951 37.76 10.74 -4.81
C SER A 951 38.19 12.03 -5.51
N TYR A 952 38.24 13.14 -4.78
CA TYR A 952 38.98 14.32 -5.24
C TYR A 952 40.47 13.99 -5.39
N THR A 953 41.12 14.50 -6.44
CA THR A 953 42.55 14.22 -6.71
C THR A 953 43.49 15.07 -5.85
N SER A 954 43.04 16.24 -5.41
CA SER A 954 43.82 17.17 -4.60
C SER A 954 42.96 17.91 -3.58
N ALA A 955 43.62 18.59 -2.63
CA ALA A 955 42.95 19.48 -1.67
C ALA A 955 42.23 20.68 -2.32
N ARG A 956 42.52 21.00 -3.60
CA ARG A 956 41.83 22.07 -4.35
C ARG A 956 40.41 21.69 -4.77
N LYS A 957 40.05 20.39 -4.78
CA LYS A 957 38.72 19.88 -5.16
C LYS A 957 38.20 20.35 -6.53
N ASP A 958 39.11 20.62 -7.45
CA ASP A 958 38.88 21.04 -8.83
C ASP A 958 38.84 19.87 -9.83
N GLU A 959 39.08 18.64 -9.35
CA GLU A 959 39.17 17.43 -10.16
C GLU A 959 38.81 16.19 -9.32
N ILE A 960 38.09 15.24 -9.94
CA ILE A 960 37.58 14.02 -9.32
C ILE A 960 38.03 12.81 -10.15
N THR A 961 38.64 11.82 -9.50
CA THR A 961 38.92 10.50 -10.09
C THR A 961 37.86 9.47 -9.70
N LEU A 962 37.48 8.64 -10.67
CA LEU A 962 36.63 7.46 -10.55
C LEU A 962 37.47 6.22 -10.91
N VAL A 963 37.32 5.15 -10.14
CA VAL A 963 37.99 3.86 -10.39
C VAL A 963 36.97 2.76 -10.59
N PHE A 964 37.05 2.06 -11.73
CA PHE A 964 36.23 0.91 -12.09
C PHE A 964 36.94 -0.42 -11.81
N ASP A 965 36.18 -1.52 -11.75
CA ASP A 965 36.71 -2.87 -11.56
C ASP A 965 37.48 -3.42 -12.77
N GLN A 966 37.15 -2.93 -13.97
CA GLN A 966 37.72 -3.30 -15.26
C GLN A 966 37.96 -2.08 -16.15
N ASP A 967 38.64 -2.27 -17.27
CA ASP A 967 38.93 -1.18 -18.20
C ASP A 967 37.67 -0.70 -18.92
N VAL A 968 37.55 0.62 -19.02
CA VAL A 968 36.38 1.33 -19.57
C VAL A 968 36.77 2.27 -20.70
N THR A 969 35.83 2.49 -21.61
CA THR A 969 35.92 3.43 -22.72
C THR A 969 34.68 4.32 -22.76
N TRP A 970 34.82 5.52 -23.29
CA TRP A 970 33.76 6.52 -23.32
C TRP A 970 33.95 7.50 -24.48
N ASP A 971 32.91 8.28 -24.75
CA ASP A 971 32.96 9.49 -25.57
C ASP A 971 32.92 10.72 -24.64
N ASP A 972 33.50 11.85 -25.04
CA ASP A 972 33.59 13.05 -24.21
C ASP A 972 32.21 13.64 -23.83
N GLU A 973 31.16 13.41 -24.64
CA GLU A 973 29.77 13.77 -24.29
C GLU A 973 29.27 13.10 -22.98
N VAL A 974 29.93 12.03 -22.51
CA VAL A 974 29.55 11.38 -21.25
C VAL A 974 29.79 12.28 -20.03
N ALA A 975 30.64 13.31 -20.15
CA ALA A 975 30.83 14.33 -19.10
C ALA A 975 29.48 14.96 -18.68
N LEU A 976 28.58 15.19 -19.64
CA LEU A 976 27.23 15.75 -19.42
C LEU A 976 26.28 14.81 -18.65
N ARG A 977 26.72 13.60 -18.31
CA ARG A 977 25.92 12.54 -17.67
C ARG A 977 26.26 12.33 -16.20
N PHE A 978 27.28 13.01 -15.70
CA PHE A 978 27.59 13.10 -14.27
C PHE A 978 26.83 14.26 -13.60
N ARG A 979 26.58 14.14 -12.29
CA ARG A 979 26.01 15.24 -11.48
C ARG A 979 26.55 15.21 -10.05
N LEU A 980 26.92 16.38 -9.56
CA LEU A 980 27.29 16.66 -8.16
C LEU A 980 26.02 16.91 -7.33
N ASP A 981 26.03 16.55 -6.05
CA ASP A 981 24.86 16.69 -5.18
C ASP A 981 24.52 18.13 -4.76
N ASP A 982 25.48 19.04 -4.81
CA ASP A 982 25.31 20.46 -4.55
C ASP A 982 25.17 21.33 -5.82
N ASP A 983 25.17 20.72 -7.02
CA ASP A 983 25.23 21.39 -8.34
C ASP A 983 26.33 22.49 -8.43
N SER A 984 27.38 22.43 -7.60
CA SER A 984 28.28 23.58 -7.36
C SER A 984 29.11 23.99 -8.56
N ALA A 985 29.54 23.02 -9.40
CA ALA A 985 30.44 23.23 -10.53
C ALA A 985 30.03 22.38 -11.74
N GLU A 986 30.20 22.95 -12.93
CA GLU A 986 30.09 22.23 -14.20
C GLU A 986 31.35 21.40 -14.46
N LEU A 987 31.24 20.39 -15.35
CA LEU A 987 32.37 19.56 -15.77
C LEU A 987 32.96 20.14 -17.06
N ASN A 988 34.22 20.55 -17.02
CA ASN A 988 34.92 21.13 -18.17
C ASN A 988 35.41 20.09 -19.17
N SER A 989 35.90 18.95 -18.67
CA SER A 989 36.48 17.89 -19.51
C SER A 989 36.53 16.56 -18.76
N ILE A 990 36.40 15.47 -19.51
CA ILE A 990 36.70 14.11 -19.06
C ILE A 990 38.06 13.67 -19.62
N GLY A 991 38.71 12.73 -18.95
CA GLY A 991 39.96 12.10 -19.39
C GLY A 991 40.28 10.87 -18.54
N GLY A 992 41.48 10.31 -18.69
CA GLY A 992 41.91 9.10 -17.98
C GLY A 992 42.33 7.98 -18.93
N THR A 993 42.48 6.77 -18.42
CA THR A 993 42.84 5.57 -19.20
C THR A 993 42.59 4.28 -18.42
N GLY A 994 42.37 3.17 -19.13
CA GLY A 994 42.10 1.86 -18.53
C GLY A 994 40.89 1.89 -17.60
N LYS A 995 41.11 1.62 -16.31
CA LYS A 995 40.07 1.59 -15.26
C LYS A 995 39.73 2.96 -14.67
N ILE A 996 40.43 4.02 -15.08
CA ILE A 996 40.45 5.31 -14.40
C ILE A 996 39.82 6.37 -15.30
N ILE A 997 38.75 6.99 -14.79
CA ILE A 997 38.16 8.21 -15.36
C ILE A 997 38.50 9.39 -14.45
N THR A 998 38.88 10.52 -15.03
CA THR A 998 39.13 11.78 -14.34
C THR A 998 38.18 12.85 -14.90
N LEU A 999 37.48 13.54 -14.01
CA LEU A 999 36.50 14.59 -14.31
C LEU A 999 37.06 15.91 -13.79
N LYS A 1000 37.37 16.83 -14.71
CA LYS A 1000 37.88 18.15 -14.38
C LYS A 1000 36.71 19.13 -14.24
N LEU A 1001 36.65 19.85 -13.12
CA LEU A 1001 35.57 20.77 -12.81
C LEU A 1001 35.92 22.20 -13.29
N ALA A 1002 34.89 23.01 -13.52
CA ALA A 1002 35.03 24.42 -13.87
C ALA A 1002 35.71 25.26 -12.77
N LYS A 1003 35.59 24.82 -11.52
CA LYS A 1003 36.09 25.46 -10.29
C LYS A 1003 36.07 24.45 -9.13
N PRO A 1004 36.74 24.73 -8.00
CA PRO A 1004 36.63 23.94 -6.77
C PRO A 1004 35.17 23.65 -6.35
N SER A 1005 34.92 22.42 -5.90
CA SER A 1005 33.59 21.95 -5.47
C SER A 1005 33.53 21.59 -3.98
N THR A 1006 32.34 21.75 -3.40
CA THR A 1006 31.99 21.30 -2.05
C THR A 1006 31.23 19.97 -2.02
N ALA A 1007 30.99 19.37 -3.18
CA ALA A 1007 30.14 18.20 -3.34
C ALA A 1007 30.59 17.04 -2.47
N LYS A 1008 29.61 16.32 -1.91
CA LYS A 1008 29.83 15.14 -1.09
C LYS A 1008 29.56 13.87 -1.88
N ASN A 1009 28.74 13.93 -2.94
CA ASN A 1009 28.32 12.77 -3.70
C ASN A 1009 28.32 13.02 -5.22
N LEU A 1010 28.60 11.96 -5.98
CA LEU A 1010 28.56 11.94 -7.44
C LEU A 1010 27.51 10.93 -7.92
N SER A 1011 26.77 11.29 -8.96
CA SER A 1011 25.82 10.40 -9.66
C SER A 1011 26.15 10.31 -11.15
N TYR A 1012 25.79 9.20 -11.80
CA TYR A 1012 26.01 8.93 -13.23
C TYR A 1012 24.74 8.38 -13.88
N VAL A 1013 24.29 9.09 -14.92
CA VAL A 1013 23.04 8.89 -15.68
C VAL A 1013 21.76 9.05 -14.86
N LYS A 1014 21.23 10.28 -14.82
CA LYS A 1014 19.94 10.62 -14.21
C LYS A 1014 18.75 10.17 -15.08
N GLY A 1015 17.82 9.42 -14.48
CA GLY A 1015 16.59 8.97 -15.14
C GLY A 1015 15.66 10.13 -15.50
N GLY A 1016 14.88 9.96 -16.56
CA GLY A 1016 14.01 11.00 -17.11
C GLY A 1016 14.72 12.17 -17.83
N LYS A 1017 16.06 12.24 -17.79
CA LYS A 1017 16.88 13.13 -18.64
C LYS A 1017 17.71 12.38 -19.70
N TRP A 1018 18.11 11.13 -19.44
CA TRP A 1018 18.83 10.30 -20.40
C TRP A 1018 17.92 9.79 -21.52
N ARG A 1019 18.46 9.75 -22.74
CA ARG A 1019 17.88 9.18 -23.96
C ARG A 1019 18.81 8.09 -24.50
N GLN A 1020 18.29 7.20 -25.33
CA GLN A 1020 19.05 6.03 -25.80
C GLN A 1020 20.26 6.38 -26.70
N GLU A 1021 20.16 7.47 -27.44
CA GLU A 1021 21.20 8.02 -28.29
C GLU A 1021 22.31 8.74 -27.52
N ASP A 1022 22.10 9.08 -26.24
CA ASP A 1022 23.09 9.79 -25.42
C ASP A 1022 24.30 8.90 -25.09
N ALA A 1023 25.51 9.49 -25.11
CA ALA A 1023 26.76 8.84 -24.75
C ALA A 1023 26.75 8.19 -23.36
N ILE A 1024 27.40 7.03 -23.25
CA ILE A 1024 27.53 6.21 -22.03
C ILE A 1024 28.92 5.56 -21.97
N ILE A 1025 29.36 5.22 -20.76
CA ILE A 1025 30.59 4.45 -20.50
C ILE A 1025 30.36 2.98 -20.88
N TRP A 1026 31.32 2.38 -21.58
CA TRP A 1026 31.38 0.97 -21.95
C TRP A 1026 32.57 0.28 -21.30
N GLY A 1027 32.48 -1.04 -21.11
CA GLY A 1027 33.64 -1.88 -20.86
C GLY A 1027 34.30 -2.34 -22.17
N SER A 1028 35.55 -2.75 -22.12
CA SER A 1028 36.28 -3.36 -23.26
C SER A 1028 35.62 -4.64 -23.82
N ASN A 1029 34.62 -5.18 -23.11
CA ASN A 1029 33.78 -6.31 -23.50
C ASN A 1029 32.47 -5.93 -24.23
N GLY A 1030 32.23 -4.64 -24.49
CA GLY A 1030 30.99 -4.17 -25.13
C GLY A 1030 29.75 -4.19 -24.23
N ILE A 1031 29.91 -4.37 -22.92
CA ILE A 1031 28.84 -4.22 -21.94
C ILE A 1031 28.92 -2.81 -21.34
N ALA A 1032 27.80 -2.09 -21.30
CA ALA A 1032 27.77 -0.75 -20.69
C ALA A 1032 28.07 -0.81 -19.19
N ALA A 1033 28.69 0.25 -18.65
CA ALA A 1033 28.89 0.38 -17.21
C ALA A 1033 27.57 0.36 -16.44
N LEU A 1034 27.63 -0.02 -15.16
CA LEU A 1034 26.52 0.13 -14.23
C LEU A 1034 26.37 1.60 -13.85
N THR A 1035 25.14 2.07 -13.89
CA THR A 1035 24.77 3.42 -13.44
C THR A 1035 24.79 3.51 -11.92
N PHE A 1036 25.07 4.69 -11.36
CA PHE A 1036 25.20 4.87 -9.92
C PHE A 1036 24.63 6.21 -9.44
N CYS A 1037 24.18 6.26 -8.20
CA CYS A 1037 23.49 7.41 -7.61
C CYS A 1037 24.04 7.71 -6.21
N GLU A 1038 24.22 9.01 -5.90
CA GLU A 1038 24.58 9.50 -4.56
C GLU A 1038 25.81 8.78 -3.95
N VAL A 1039 26.82 8.48 -4.78
CA VAL A 1039 28.04 7.78 -4.35
C VAL A 1039 29.01 8.77 -3.68
N PRO A 1040 29.46 8.53 -2.43
CA PRO A 1040 30.32 9.47 -1.72
C PRO A 1040 31.67 9.75 -2.40
N ILE A 1041 31.99 11.03 -2.58
CA ILE A 1041 33.29 11.51 -3.05
C ILE A 1041 34.24 11.55 -1.85
N ARG A 1042 35.26 10.70 -1.87
CA ARG A 1042 36.28 10.67 -0.81
C ARG A 1042 37.20 11.90 -0.92
N LEU A 1043 37.72 12.35 0.21
CA LEU A 1043 38.86 13.29 0.23
C LEU A 1043 40.07 12.65 -0.46
N PRO A 1044 41.03 13.45 -0.98
CA PRO A 1044 42.30 12.91 -1.45
C PRO A 1044 42.98 12.10 -0.34
N LYS A 1045 43.72 11.05 -0.71
CA LYS A 1045 44.63 10.40 0.23
C LYS A 1045 45.76 11.38 0.55
N SER A 1046 46.00 11.57 1.85
CA SER A 1046 47.16 12.27 2.42
C SER A 1046 48.45 11.50 2.16
#